data_AF-A0A2V2ES29-F1
#
_entry.id   AF-A0A2V2ES29-F1
#
_cell.length_a   1.000
_cell.length_b   1.000
_cell.length_c   1.000
_cell.angle_alpha   90.00
_cell.angle_beta   90.00
_cell.angle_gamma   90.00
#
_symmetry.space_group_name_H-M   'P 1'
#
loop_
_entity.id
_entity.type
_entity.pdbx_description
1 polymer ?
#
loop_
_entity_poly.entity_id
_entity_poly.type
_entity_poly.pdbx_seq_one_letter_code
_entity_poly.pdbx_strand_id
1 'polypeptide(L)'
;MKIPELFGESVFNLQVMQDKLPKDVFKSLKKTIDEGLPLDAGIAGIVANAMKDWAVEKGATHFTHWFQPMTGITAEKHDSFISPVKDGKVIMDFSWKELVVGEPDASSFPSGGVRATFEARGYTTWDPTSFAFIKDGTLCIPTAFVSYGGEVLDKKTPLLKSMRALNKQALRILRLFGNTTAKRVFPTVGAEQEYFLIDRKMYDARKDLVFSGRTLFGAKPPKGQELEDHYFGPIKSRVSAFMHDLDIELWRLGILAKTEHNEVAPAQHEIAPIFSITNVASDQNQLLMETMKKVAAKHGLYCLLHEKPFAGVNGSGKHNNWSMSTDTGLNLLDPGSTPAENSQFITFLLAVVKAVDEYQDLLRLSVASAGNDHRLGANEAPPAIVSMYLGEELAGVIEALEKDVKYNGKGKQVMKLGVDTLPDLPKDTTDRNRTSPFAFTGNKFEFRMLGSTFSIAGPNIIINTIVADELRQFADELEGAKDFNEALHELVARTIKEHKRIIFNGNNYTEEWTKEAKKRGLLNLRNSAEALPYFAAKKNIELFERNDVFTEREVRSRTEIMLENYGKVLTIEALTMIEMGKKDIFPAVNSYINELCAVVSAKSSMGASCEAEKELIKKLSASNEAMYFKIGEIEQLLVEVKGITDVEKSARFFADKIIPVMQEMRAYADDMEVNTAKKYWPFPTYGDILFSV
;
A
#
# COMPACT_ATOMS: atom_id res chain seq x y z
N MET A 1 -28.53 16.56 2.67
CA MET A 1 -28.10 15.17 2.93
C MET A 1 -27.88 15.02 4.42
N LYS A 2 -28.34 13.93 5.04
CA LYS A 2 -28.06 13.62 6.45
C LYS A 2 -27.10 12.44 6.52
N ILE A 3 -25.81 12.72 6.72
CA ILE A 3 -24.75 11.71 6.74
C ILE A 3 -25.07 10.54 7.69
N PRO A 4 -25.60 10.75 8.92
CA PRO A 4 -25.92 9.64 9.82
C PRO A 4 -26.96 8.65 9.29
N GLU A 5 -27.89 9.08 8.42
CA GLU A 5 -28.91 8.20 7.82
C GLU A 5 -28.34 7.44 6.61
N LEU A 6 -27.35 8.03 5.92
CA LEU A 6 -26.66 7.46 4.76
C LEU A 6 -25.59 6.43 5.17
N PHE A 7 -24.95 6.65 6.31
CA PHE A 7 -23.73 5.95 6.69
C PHE A 7 -23.99 4.43 6.87
N GLY A 8 -23.25 3.63 6.12
CA GLY A 8 -23.36 2.17 6.16
C GLY A 8 -24.67 1.62 5.61
N GLU A 9 -25.46 2.41 4.87
CA GLU A 9 -26.76 1.97 4.33
C GLU A 9 -26.67 0.80 3.35
N SER A 10 -25.47 0.58 2.78
CA SER A 10 -25.16 -0.50 1.84
C SER A 10 -24.38 -1.64 2.51
N VAL A 11 -24.36 -1.69 3.84
CA VAL A 11 -23.62 -2.71 4.61
C VAL A 11 -24.59 -3.49 5.49
N PHE A 12 -24.48 -4.83 5.47
CA PHE A 12 -25.20 -5.71 6.39
C PHE A 12 -24.54 -5.68 7.77
N ASN A 13 -24.59 -4.52 8.42
CA ASN A 13 -23.93 -4.22 9.68
C ASN A 13 -24.72 -4.76 10.90
N LEU A 14 -24.19 -4.58 12.11
CA LEU A 14 -24.84 -5.08 13.34
C LEU A 14 -26.26 -4.55 13.54
N GLN A 15 -26.56 -3.31 13.14
CA GLN A 15 -27.90 -2.75 13.25
C GLN A 15 -28.87 -3.48 12.31
N VAL A 16 -28.48 -3.65 11.05
CA VAL A 16 -29.28 -4.40 10.07
C VAL A 16 -29.45 -5.86 10.50
N MET A 17 -28.38 -6.49 10.99
CA MET A 17 -28.43 -7.85 11.53
C MET A 17 -29.41 -7.95 12.70
N GLN A 18 -29.41 -6.97 13.62
CA GLN A 18 -30.34 -6.95 14.76
C GLN A 18 -31.80 -6.77 14.32
N ASP A 19 -32.05 -6.00 13.27
CA ASP A 19 -33.39 -5.73 12.76
C ASP A 19 -33.94 -6.90 11.91
N LYS A 20 -33.06 -7.62 11.20
CA LYS A 20 -33.45 -8.69 10.26
C LYS A 20 -33.35 -10.10 10.83
N LEU A 21 -32.50 -10.35 11.83
CA LEU A 21 -32.29 -11.69 12.39
C LEU A 21 -33.11 -11.93 13.66
N PRO A 22 -33.58 -13.18 13.90
CA PRO A 22 -34.10 -13.57 15.19
C PRO A 22 -33.10 -13.32 16.33
N LYS A 23 -33.60 -12.97 17.51
CA LYS A 23 -32.78 -12.55 18.67
C LYS A 23 -31.65 -13.53 19.03
N ASP A 24 -31.92 -14.83 19.00
CA ASP A 24 -30.93 -15.85 19.37
C ASP A 24 -29.89 -16.07 18.26
N VAL A 25 -30.32 -15.95 16.99
CA VAL A 25 -29.43 -15.99 15.82
C VAL A 25 -28.48 -14.79 15.83
N PHE A 26 -29.00 -13.58 16.06
CA PHE A 26 -28.18 -12.36 16.17
C PHE A 26 -27.15 -12.48 17.28
N LYS A 27 -27.54 -12.96 18.48
CA LYS A 27 -26.61 -13.16 19.59
C LYS A 27 -25.50 -14.16 19.24
N SER A 28 -25.85 -15.27 18.60
CA SER A 28 -24.88 -16.29 18.17
C SER A 28 -23.90 -15.73 17.15
N LEU A 29 -24.40 -15.04 16.11
CA LEU A 29 -23.56 -14.40 15.09
C LEU A 29 -22.67 -13.30 15.67
N LYS A 30 -23.20 -12.44 16.54
CA LYS A 30 -22.42 -11.41 17.23
C LYS A 30 -21.28 -12.03 18.06
N LYS A 31 -21.54 -13.16 18.72
CA LYS A 31 -20.51 -13.90 19.46
C LYS A 31 -19.42 -14.43 18.54
N THR A 32 -19.78 -15.00 17.38
CA THR A 32 -18.82 -15.41 16.33
C THR A 32 -17.92 -14.25 15.90
N ILE A 33 -18.48 -13.05 15.69
CA ILE A 33 -17.75 -11.84 15.29
C ILE A 33 -16.81 -11.33 16.39
N ASP A 34 -17.34 -11.17 17.61
CA ASP A 34 -16.62 -10.58 18.74
C ASP A 34 -15.50 -11.50 19.24
N GLU A 35 -15.79 -12.80 19.35
CA GLU A 35 -14.88 -13.82 19.91
C GLU A 35 -14.04 -14.54 18.84
N GLY A 36 -14.33 -14.35 17.54
CA GLY A 36 -13.62 -15.02 16.45
C GLY A 36 -13.85 -16.53 16.40
N LEU A 37 -15.03 -16.99 16.83
CA LEU A 37 -15.42 -18.40 16.83
C LEU A 37 -15.85 -18.86 15.42
N PRO A 38 -15.86 -20.19 15.14
CA PRO A 38 -16.50 -20.71 13.94
C PRO A 38 -17.99 -20.34 13.88
N LEU A 39 -18.52 -20.18 12.65
CA LEU A 39 -19.95 -19.96 12.44
C LEU A 39 -20.74 -21.21 12.86
N ASP A 40 -21.79 -21.02 13.66
CA ASP A 40 -22.71 -22.10 14.01
C ASP A 40 -23.53 -22.53 12.77
N ALA A 41 -23.39 -23.80 12.39
CA ALA A 41 -24.09 -24.35 11.23
C ALA A 41 -25.62 -24.26 11.37
N GLY A 42 -26.14 -24.25 12.62
CA GLY A 42 -27.57 -24.11 12.90
C GLY A 42 -28.14 -22.73 12.55
N ILE A 43 -27.30 -21.69 12.51
CA ILE A 43 -27.75 -20.32 12.19
C ILE A 43 -27.49 -19.92 10.73
N ALA A 44 -26.59 -20.61 10.03
CA ALA A 44 -26.10 -20.20 8.71
C ALA A 44 -27.22 -20.03 7.65
N GLY A 45 -28.22 -20.93 7.64
CA GLY A 45 -29.35 -20.82 6.70
C GLY A 45 -30.26 -19.64 6.96
N ILE A 46 -30.46 -19.28 8.23
CA ILE A 46 -31.26 -18.11 8.63
C ILE A 46 -30.52 -16.83 8.23
N VAL A 47 -29.21 -16.80 8.48
CA VAL A 47 -28.35 -15.66 8.11
C VAL A 47 -28.31 -15.47 6.59
N ALA A 48 -28.13 -16.54 5.81
CA ALA A 48 -28.13 -16.49 4.35
C ALA A 48 -29.45 -15.90 3.81
N ASN A 49 -30.59 -16.43 4.26
CA ASN A 49 -31.87 -15.94 3.79
C ASN A 49 -32.12 -14.47 4.17
N ALA A 50 -31.80 -14.07 5.41
CA ALA A 50 -31.94 -12.68 5.84
C ALA A 50 -31.02 -11.71 5.07
N MET A 51 -29.79 -12.14 4.76
CA MET A 51 -28.84 -11.36 3.98
C MET A 51 -29.32 -11.19 2.53
N LYS A 52 -29.86 -12.26 1.92
CA LYS A 52 -30.47 -12.21 0.58
C LYS A 52 -31.68 -11.29 0.56
N ASP A 53 -32.62 -11.44 1.49
CA ASP A 53 -33.84 -10.63 1.53
C ASP A 53 -33.48 -9.14 1.68
N TRP A 54 -32.55 -8.80 2.58
CA TRP A 54 -32.02 -7.44 2.70
C TRP A 54 -31.37 -6.94 1.40
N ALA A 55 -30.58 -7.77 0.74
CA ALA A 55 -29.91 -7.39 -0.50
C ALA A 55 -30.91 -7.16 -1.65
N VAL A 56 -31.90 -8.03 -1.80
CA VAL A 56 -32.96 -7.92 -2.81
C VAL A 56 -33.86 -6.70 -2.54
N GLU A 57 -34.19 -6.40 -1.28
CA GLU A 57 -34.90 -5.16 -0.90
C GLU A 57 -34.15 -3.89 -1.34
N LYS A 58 -32.81 -3.95 -1.38
CA LYS A 58 -31.92 -2.88 -1.86
C LYS A 58 -31.68 -2.94 -3.38
N GLY A 59 -32.34 -3.86 -4.10
CA GLY A 59 -32.26 -4.00 -5.55
C GLY A 59 -31.13 -4.91 -6.04
N ALA A 60 -30.48 -5.67 -5.16
CA ALA A 60 -29.46 -6.61 -5.58
C ALA A 60 -30.08 -7.80 -6.34
N THR A 61 -29.43 -8.19 -7.43
CA THR A 61 -29.88 -9.30 -8.30
C THR A 61 -28.90 -10.48 -8.29
N HIS A 62 -27.66 -10.21 -7.86
CA HIS A 62 -26.56 -11.16 -7.82
C HIS A 62 -25.90 -11.16 -6.44
N PHE A 63 -25.11 -12.20 -6.18
CA PHE A 63 -24.15 -12.24 -5.09
C PHE A 63 -22.77 -12.64 -5.62
N THR A 64 -21.73 -12.36 -4.85
CA THR A 64 -20.36 -12.77 -5.12
C THR A 64 -19.61 -13.02 -3.83
N HIS A 65 -18.76 -14.04 -3.85
CA HIS A 65 -17.65 -14.15 -2.90
C HIS A 65 -16.60 -13.12 -3.31
N TRP A 66 -16.34 -12.16 -2.44
CA TRP A 66 -15.40 -11.08 -2.65
C TRP A 66 -14.11 -11.38 -1.90
N PHE A 67 -12.99 -11.53 -2.60
CA PHE A 67 -11.71 -11.92 -2.00
C PHE A 67 -10.53 -11.20 -2.64
N GLN A 68 -9.37 -11.25 -1.97
CA GLN A 68 -8.14 -10.60 -2.40
C GLN A 68 -7.06 -11.66 -2.73
N PRO A 69 -7.01 -12.16 -3.98
CA PRO A 69 -5.96 -13.08 -4.40
C PRO A 69 -4.59 -12.40 -4.48
N MET A 70 -3.57 -13.19 -4.81
CA MET A 70 -2.18 -12.73 -4.95
C MET A 70 -1.92 -11.71 -6.08
N THR A 71 -2.93 -11.33 -6.86
CA THR A 71 -2.82 -10.29 -7.90
C THR A 71 -2.76 -8.87 -7.31
N GLY A 72 -3.11 -8.69 -6.03
CA GLY A 72 -3.07 -7.38 -5.36
C GLY A 72 -4.34 -6.53 -5.52
N ILE A 73 -5.28 -6.97 -6.35
CA ILE A 73 -6.63 -6.41 -6.50
C ILE A 73 -7.67 -7.43 -6.05
N THR A 74 -8.92 -6.99 -5.87
CA THR A 74 -10.04 -7.87 -5.50
C THR A 74 -10.55 -8.67 -6.68
N ALA A 75 -11.12 -9.85 -6.41
CA ALA A 75 -11.74 -10.72 -7.39
C ALA A 75 -13.19 -11.03 -7.01
N GLU A 76 -14.02 -11.18 -8.03
CA GLU A 76 -15.46 -11.39 -7.92
C GLU A 76 -15.94 -12.34 -9.03
N LYS A 77 -16.92 -13.17 -8.70
CA LYS A 77 -17.71 -13.95 -9.65
C LYS A 77 -19.17 -13.74 -9.29
N HIS A 78 -19.94 -13.16 -10.20
CA HIS A 78 -21.34 -12.79 -9.93
C HIS A 78 -22.26 -13.96 -10.31
N ASP A 79 -22.90 -14.52 -9.30
CA ASP A 79 -23.93 -15.55 -9.44
C ASP A 79 -25.30 -14.91 -9.15
N SER A 80 -26.31 -15.21 -9.97
CA SER A 80 -27.66 -14.69 -9.74
C SER A 80 -28.34 -15.45 -8.61
N PHE A 81 -29.19 -14.78 -7.83
CA PHE A 81 -30.08 -15.46 -6.86
C PHE A 81 -31.16 -16.33 -7.53
N ILE A 82 -31.31 -16.25 -8.86
CA ILE A 82 -32.34 -16.98 -9.59
C ILE A 82 -32.12 -18.50 -9.47
N SER A 83 -33.14 -19.18 -8.95
CA SER A 83 -33.25 -20.63 -8.95
C SER A 83 -34.52 -21.06 -9.71
N PRO A 84 -34.41 -21.95 -10.71
CA PRO A 84 -35.57 -22.41 -11.47
C PRO A 84 -36.45 -23.32 -10.60
N VAL A 85 -37.77 -23.14 -10.70
CA VAL A 85 -38.76 -24.05 -10.10
C VAL A 85 -39.55 -24.76 -11.20
N LYS A 86 -40.31 -25.79 -10.81
CA LYS A 86 -41.25 -26.46 -11.73
C LYS A 86 -42.21 -25.43 -12.36
N ASP A 87 -42.62 -25.70 -13.60
CA ASP A 87 -43.54 -24.86 -14.40
C ASP A 87 -42.94 -23.57 -15.01
N GLY A 88 -41.61 -23.49 -15.15
CA GLY A 88 -40.94 -22.39 -15.86
C GLY A 88 -40.94 -21.04 -15.11
N LYS A 89 -41.25 -21.06 -13.81
CA LYS A 89 -41.11 -19.91 -12.91
C LYS A 89 -39.73 -19.90 -12.26
N VAL A 90 -39.36 -18.77 -11.68
CA VAL A 90 -38.12 -18.60 -10.93
C VAL A 90 -38.41 -18.09 -9.53
N ILE A 91 -37.55 -18.45 -8.58
CA ILE A 91 -37.50 -17.86 -7.24
C ILE A 91 -36.12 -17.28 -6.98
N MET A 92 -36.02 -16.37 -6.01
CA MET A 92 -34.74 -15.87 -5.52
C MET A 92 -34.34 -16.69 -4.29
N ASP A 93 -33.29 -17.49 -4.44
CA ASP A 93 -32.75 -18.35 -3.39
C ASP A 93 -31.29 -18.02 -3.10
N PHE A 94 -30.89 -18.24 -1.85
CA PHE A 94 -29.51 -18.12 -1.41
C PHE A 94 -29.30 -19.03 -0.19
N SER A 95 -28.65 -20.16 -0.45
CA SER A 95 -28.51 -21.23 0.53
C SER A 95 -27.35 -20.97 1.50
N TRP A 96 -27.39 -21.63 2.66
CA TRP A 96 -26.26 -21.60 3.60
C TRP A 96 -24.96 -22.14 2.98
N LYS A 97 -25.07 -23.07 2.03
CA LYS A 97 -23.90 -23.65 1.34
C LYS A 97 -23.20 -22.58 0.52
N GLU A 98 -23.98 -21.79 -0.23
CA GLU A 98 -23.48 -20.69 -1.05
C GLU A 98 -22.97 -19.52 -0.22
N LEU A 99 -23.50 -19.30 1.00
CA LEU A 99 -22.96 -18.32 1.93
C LEU A 99 -21.60 -18.75 2.49
N VAL A 100 -21.51 -19.98 2.97
CA VAL A 100 -20.32 -20.43 3.72
C VAL A 100 -19.17 -20.80 2.80
N VAL A 101 -19.45 -21.42 1.64
CA VAL A 101 -18.41 -21.87 0.70
C VAL A 101 -18.76 -21.49 -0.74
N GLY A 102 -17.83 -20.83 -1.42
CA GLY A 102 -17.86 -20.66 -2.88
C GLY A 102 -16.77 -21.48 -3.57
N GLU A 103 -17.00 -21.90 -4.81
CA GLU A 103 -16.03 -22.60 -5.66
C GLU A 103 -15.72 -21.74 -6.91
N PRO A 104 -14.73 -20.83 -6.85
CA PRO A 104 -14.29 -20.09 -8.03
C PRO A 104 -13.38 -20.93 -8.92
N ASP A 105 -13.42 -20.66 -10.24
CA ASP A 105 -12.34 -21.05 -11.14
C ASP A 105 -11.11 -20.20 -10.82
N ALA A 106 -10.10 -20.85 -10.28
CA ALA A 106 -8.87 -20.24 -9.82
C ALA A 106 -7.71 -20.40 -10.83
N SER A 107 -7.92 -21.06 -11.97
CA SER A 107 -6.88 -21.45 -12.94
C SER A 107 -5.95 -20.30 -13.33
N SER A 108 -6.49 -19.09 -13.45
CA SER A 108 -5.76 -17.89 -13.92
C SER A 108 -5.11 -17.07 -12.80
N PHE A 109 -5.32 -17.40 -11.52
CA PHE A 109 -4.66 -16.70 -10.42
C PHE A 109 -3.20 -17.17 -10.25
N PRO A 110 -2.27 -16.24 -9.91
CA PRO A 110 -0.89 -16.59 -9.63
C PRO A 110 -0.78 -17.62 -8.51
N SER A 111 -0.07 -18.72 -8.77
CA SER A 111 0.08 -19.84 -7.83
C SER A 111 1.54 -20.19 -7.49
N GLY A 112 2.53 -19.57 -8.16
CA GLY A 112 3.96 -19.82 -7.89
C GLY A 112 4.30 -21.31 -7.92
N GLY A 113 3.86 -21.99 -8.98
CA GLY A 113 4.07 -23.43 -9.16
C GLY A 113 3.32 -24.37 -8.20
N VAL A 114 2.55 -23.86 -7.24
CA VAL A 114 1.83 -24.68 -6.24
C VAL A 114 0.71 -25.52 -6.87
N ARG A 115 0.14 -25.05 -7.98
CA ARG A 115 -0.86 -25.76 -8.77
C ARG A 115 -0.34 -26.09 -10.16
N ALA A 116 -0.72 -27.24 -10.68
CA ALA A 116 -0.49 -27.55 -12.10
C ALA A 116 -1.37 -26.66 -13.00
N THR A 117 -0.91 -26.37 -14.22
CA THR A 117 -1.61 -25.47 -15.16
C THR A 117 -2.99 -25.97 -15.61
N PHE A 118 -3.30 -27.25 -15.43
CA PHE A 118 -4.61 -27.83 -15.72
C PHE A 118 -5.57 -27.86 -14.51
N GLU A 119 -5.11 -27.46 -13.31
CA GLU A 119 -5.91 -27.48 -12.09
C GLU A 119 -6.58 -26.12 -11.85
N ALA A 120 -7.92 -26.10 -11.87
CA ALA A 120 -8.73 -24.90 -11.80
C ALA A 120 -9.46 -24.69 -10.46
N ARG A 121 -9.57 -25.72 -9.61
CA ARG A 121 -10.42 -25.64 -8.42
C ARG A 121 -9.78 -24.82 -7.29
N GLY A 122 -10.55 -23.93 -6.69
CA GLY A 122 -10.24 -23.27 -5.43
C GLY A 122 -11.48 -23.17 -4.56
N TYR A 123 -11.31 -22.81 -3.29
CA TYR A 123 -12.42 -22.66 -2.35
C TYR A 123 -12.35 -21.30 -1.67
N THR A 124 -13.53 -20.71 -1.47
CA THR A 124 -13.71 -19.49 -0.68
C THR A 124 -14.51 -19.80 0.57
N THR A 125 -14.24 -19.08 1.67
CA THR A 125 -15.01 -19.19 2.91
C THR A 125 -15.31 -17.82 3.48
N TRP A 126 -16.55 -17.61 3.93
CA TRP A 126 -16.98 -16.32 4.46
C TRP A 126 -16.21 -15.93 5.74
N ASP A 127 -15.70 -14.70 5.78
CA ASP A 127 -15.19 -14.06 6.99
C ASP A 127 -16.29 -13.21 7.65
N PRO A 128 -16.95 -13.70 8.72
CA PRO A 128 -18.01 -12.95 9.38
C PRO A 128 -17.49 -11.69 10.10
N THR A 129 -16.19 -11.56 10.32
CA THR A 129 -15.60 -10.39 10.99
C THR A 129 -15.51 -9.16 10.07
N SER A 130 -15.78 -9.33 8.78
CA SER A 130 -15.98 -8.25 7.81
C SER A 130 -17.41 -8.33 7.25
N PHE A 131 -18.14 -7.22 7.32
CA PHE A 131 -19.56 -7.22 6.97
C PHE A 131 -19.75 -7.36 5.46
N ALA A 132 -20.76 -8.14 5.07
CA ALA A 132 -21.24 -8.17 3.70
C ALA A 132 -21.79 -6.78 3.31
N PHE A 133 -21.64 -6.42 2.03
CA PHE A 133 -22.03 -5.12 1.53
C PHE A 133 -22.64 -5.25 0.13
N ILE A 134 -23.35 -4.23 -0.32
CA ILE A 134 -23.92 -4.16 -1.67
C ILE A 134 -23.10 -3.18 -2.48
N LYS A 135 -22.68 -3.62 -3.66
CA LYS A 135 -21.96 -2.80 -4.64
C LYS A 135 -22.51 -3.12 -6.03
N ASP A 136 -22.86 -2.09 -6.79
CA ASP A 136 -23.35 -2.20 -8.17
C ASP A 136 -24.50 -3.21 -8.39
N GLY A 137 -25.43 -3.33 -7.43
CA GLY A 137 -26.54 -4.28 -7.53
C GLY A 137 -26.16 -5.74 -7.22
N THR A 138 -25.01 -5.97 -6.61
CA THR A 138 -24.51 -7.29 -6.20
C THR A 138 -24.23 -7.31 -4.70
N LEU A 139 -24.66 -8.38 -4.01
CA LEU A 139 -24.28 -8.69 -2.64
C LEU A 139 -22.84 -9.24 -2.61
N CYS A 140 -21.91 -8.49 -2.05
CA CYS A 140 -20.52 -8.90 -1.89
C CYS A 140 -20.28 -9.48 -0.50
N ILE A 141 -19.77 -10.71 -0.45
CA ILE A 141 -19.50 -11.46 0.78
C ILE A 141 -17.98 -11.54 0.97
N PRO A 142 -17.38 -10.85 1.96
CA PRO A 142 -15.94 -10.89 2.19
C PRO A 142 -15.47 -12.30 2.54
N THR A 143 -14.53 -12.83 1.79
CA THR A 143 -14.11 -14.23 1.92
C THR A 143 -12.60 -14.41 1.94
N ALA A 144 -12.17 -15.46 2.63
CA ALA A 144 -10.85 -16.05 2.51
C ALA A 144 -10.83 -17.00 1.30
N PHE A 145 -9.68 -17.12 0.64
CA PHE A 145 -9.50 -17.97 -0.55
C PHE A 145 -8.30 -18.91 -0.41
N VAL A 146 -8.54 -20.19 -0.71
CA VAL A 146 -7.55 -21.28 -0.65
C VAL A 146 -7.53 -22.11 -1.93
N SER A 147 -6.37 -22.68 -2.23
CA SER A 147 -6.15 -23.66 -3.29
C SER A 147 -6.90 -24.98 -3.01
N TYR A 148 -7.07 -25.82 -4.03
CA TYR A 148 -7.56 -27.19 -3.88
C TYR A 148 -6.75 -28.02 -2.87
N GLY A 149 -5.42 -27.83 -2.82
CA GLY A 149 -4.53 -28.50 -1.86
C GLY A 149 -4.57 -27.90 -0.45
N GLY A 150 -5.36 -26.86 -0.23
CA GLY A 150 -5.48 -26.16 1.06
C GLY A 150 -4.45 -25.05 1.27
N GLU A 151 -3.57 -24.78 0.31
CA GLU A 151 -2.60 -23.68 0.40
C GLU A 151 -3.28 -22.31 0.33
N VAL A 152 -2.81 -21.38 1.14
CA VAL A 152 -3.39 -20.03 1.24
C VAL A 152 -2.86 -19.14 0.11
N LEU A 153 -3.75 -18.83 -0.84
CA LEU A 153 -3.44 -18.02 -2.04
C LEU A 153 -4.12 -16.63 -2.01
N ASP A 154 -4.48 -16.15 -0.82
CA ASP A 154 -5.08 -14.85 -0.60
C ASP A 154 -4.20 -13.95 0.30
N LYS A 155 -4.66 -12.72 0.51
CA LYS A 155 -4.09 -11.82 1.51
C LYS A 155 -4.86 -11.81 2.84
N LYS A 156 -6.09 -12.30 2.85
CA LYS A 156 -7.00 -12.25 4.00
C LYS A 156 -6.63 -13.26 5.08
N THR A 157 -6.42 -14.52 4.69
CA THR A 157 -6.16 -15.61 5.63
C THR A 157 -4.86 -15.40 6.43
N PRO A 158 -3.71 -15.02 5.81
CA PRO A 158 -2.48 -14.75 6.56
C PRO A 158 -2.62 -13.50 7.44
N LEU A 159 -3.42 -12.51 7.03
CA LEU A 159 -3.68 -11.34 7.86
C LEU A 159 -4.42 -11.75 9.13
N LEU A 160 -5.50 -12.53 9.02
CA LEU A 160 -6.24 -13.06 10.17
C LEU A 160 -5.36 -13.94 11.08
N LYS A 161 -4.48 -14.77 10.50
CA LYS A 161 -3.50 -15.56 11.25
C LYS A 161 -2.51 -14.67 12.02
N SER A 162 -1.95 -13.65 11.38
CA SER A 162 -1.02 -12.70 12.02
C SER A 162 -1.67 -11.91 13.16
N MET A 163 -2.93 -11.50 12.99
CA MET A 163 -3.70 -10.82 14.04
C MET A 163 -3.94 -11.73 15.24
N ARG A 164 -4.20 -13.03 15.01
CA ARG A 164 -4.37 -14.03 16.06
C ARG A 164 -3.06 -14.27 16.82
N ALA A 165 -1.94 -14.35 16.11
CA ALA A 165 -0.62 -14.46 16.71
C ALA A 165 -0.33 -13.26 17.63
N LEU A 166 -0.54 -12.03 17.14
CA LEU A 166 -0.37 -10.82 17.92
C LEU A 166 -1.29 -10.79 19.15
N ASN A 167 -2.57 -11.10 18.98
CA ASN A 167 -3.55 -11.17 20.07
C ASN A 167 -3.09 -12.11 21.19
N LYS A 168 -2.66 -13.32 20.84
CA LYS A 168 -2.23 -14.34 21.81
C LYS A 168 -1.06 -13.84 22.65
N GLN A 169 -0.02 -13.29 22.02
CA GLN A 169 1.20 -12.90 22.72
C GLN A 169 1.04 -11.58 23.48
N ALA A 170 0.30 -10.62 22.92
CA ALA A 170 -0.02 -9.37 23.62
C ALA A 170 -0.85 -9.62 24.88
N LEU A 171 -1.82 -10.55 24.85
CA LEU A 171 -2.59 -10.91 26.05
C LEU A 171 -1.71 -11.54 27.14
N ARG A 172 -0.73 -12.38 26.79
CA ARG A 172 0.23 -12.96 27.74
C ARG A 172 1.00 -11.87 28.48
N ILE A 173 1.56 -10.92 27.74
CA ILE A 173 2.24 -9.75 28.33
C ILE A 173 1.29 -8.95 29.22
N LEU A 174 0.07 -8.66 28.76
CA LEU A 174 -0.93 -7.95 29.57
C LEU A 174 -1.27 -8.66 30.89
N ARG A 175 -1.28 -10.00 30.91
CA ARG A 175 -1.52 -10.75 32.15
C ARG A 175 -0.39 -10.56 33.16
N LEU A 176 0.85 -10.47 32.69
CA LEU A 176 2.00 -10.20 33.56
C LEU A 176 1.92 -8.82 34.23
N PHE A 177 1.36 -7.83 33.52
CA PHE A 177 1.07 -6.49 34.07
C PHE A 177 -0.25 -6.40 34.85
N GLY A 178 -0.90 -7.53 35.15
CA GLY A 178 -2.09 -7.61 36.00
C GLY A 178 -3.42 -7.30 35.32
N ASN A 179 -3.45 -7.03 34.01
CA ASN A 179 -4.71 -6.84 33.29
C ASN A 179 -5.39 -8.20 33.11
N THR A 180 -6.54 -8.40 33.78
CA THR A 180 -7.37 -9.62 33.67
C THR A 180 -8.71 -9.38 32.96
N THR A 181 -8.99 -8.12 32.58
CA THR A 181 -10.29 -7.71 32.02
C THR A 181 -10.33 -7.78 30.49
N ALA A 182 -9.23 -7.39 29.82
CA ALA A 182 -9.13 -7.45 28.37
C ALA A 182 -9.22 -8.91 27.90
N LYS A 183 -10.13 -9.24 26.98
CA LYS A 183 -10.24 -10.60 26.41
C LYS A 183 -9.57 -10.71 25.06
N ARG A 184 -9.31 -9.59 24.40
CA ARG A 184 -8.74 -9.54 23.06
C ARG A 184 -7.88 -8.30 22.87
N VAL A 185 -6.77 -8.47 22.17
CA VAL A 185 -5.97 -7.41 21.57
C VAL A 185 -6.09 -7.54 20.07
N PHE A 186 -6.33 -6.44 19.37
CA PHE A 186 -6.36 -6.41 17.92
C PHE A 186 -5.50 -5.27 17.39
N PRO A 187 -4.81 -5.48 16.27
CA PRO A 187 -4.16 -4.38 15.59
C PRO A 187 -5.21 -3.49 14.92
N THR A 188 -4.86 -2.22 14.80
CA THR A 188 -5.64 -1.17 14.16
C THR A 188 -4.77 -0.50 13.12
N VAL A 189 -5.41 -0.01 12.04
CA VAL A 189 -4.70 0.74 11.00
C VAL A 189 -5.56 1.84 10.41
N GLY A 190 -4.96 3.01 10.22
CA GLY A 190 -5.47 4.08 9.36
C GLY A 190 -4.55 4.23 8.15
N ALA A 191 -5.11 4.11 6.95
CA ALA A 191 -4.34 4.21 5.71
C ALA A 191 -4.60 5.57 5.05
N GLU A 192 -3.56 6.40 4.95
CA GLU A 192 -3.59 7.65 4.18
C GLU A 192 -3.35 7.28 2.72
N GLN A 193 -4.28 7.59 1.81
CA GLN A 193 -4.21 7.20 0.41
C GLN A 193 -3.90 8.41 -0.47
N GLU A 194 -2.68 8.47 -0.99
CA GLU A 194 -2.32 9.46 -2.01
C GLU A 194 -2.63 8.94 -3.42
N TYR A 195 -2.90 9.87 -4.33
CA TYR A 195 -3.26 9.59 -5.72
C TYR A 195 -3.13 10.83 -6.62
N PHE A 196 -3.11 10.63 -7.93
CA PHE A 196 -3.22 11.71 -8.91
C PHE A 196 -4.58 11.65 -9.64
N LEU A 197 -5.15 12.82 -9.94
CA LEU A 197 -6.30 12.97 -10.83
C LEU A 197 -5.90 13.72 -12.09
N ILE A 198 -6.05 13.10 -13.25
CA ILE A 198 -5.81 13.77 -14.54
C ILE A 198 -7.04 13.73 -15.42
N ASP A 199 -7.14 14.64 -16.38
CA ASP A 199 -8.21 14.59 -17.37
C ASP A 199 -8.17 13.28 -18.15
N ARG A 200 -9.33 12.63 -18.33
CA ARG A 200 -9.42 11.33 -18.98
C ARG A 200 -8.85 11.35 -20.40
N LYS A 201 -9.00 12.46 -21.13
CA LYS A 201 -8.44 12.59 -22.49
C LYS A 201 -6.91 12.59 -22.49
N MET A 202 -6.30 13.17 -21.46
CA MET A 202 -4.84 13.17 -21.32
C MET A 202 -4.30 11.77 -21.01
N TYR A 203 -5.04 11.01 -20.19
CA TYR A 203 -4.74 9.59 -19.93
C TYR A 203 -4.84 8.74 -21.21
N ASP A 204 -5.97 8.80 -21.90
CA ASP A 204 -6.24 7.97 -23.09
C ASP A 204 -5.28 8.31 -24.26
N ALA A 205 -4.74 9.53 -24.30
CA ALA A 205 -3.76 9.98 -25.30
C ALA A 205 -2.33 9.47 -25.05
N ARG A 206 -2.07 8.72 -23.97
CA ARG A 206 -0.73 8.25 -23.59
C ARG A 206 -0.69 6.74 -23.37
N LYS A 207 -0.15 6.01 -24.35
CA LYS A 207 -0.02 4.54 -24.30
C LYS A 207 0.74 4.04 -23.07
N ASP A 208 1.77 4.76 -22.63
CA ASP A 208 2.52 4.45 -21.41
C ASP A 208 1.67 4.55 -20.14
N LEU A 209 0.84 5.59 -20.01
CA LEU A 209 -0.12 5.66 -18.91
C LEU A 209 -1.16 4.53 -18.99
N VAL A 210 -1.64 4.18 -20.19
CA VAL A 210 -2.62 3.11 -20.38
C VAL A 210 -2.07 1.73 -20.04
N PHE A 211 -0.88 1.38 -20.53
CA PHE A 211 -0.31 0.03 -20.39
C PHE A 211 0.51 -0.16 -19.12
N SER A 212 1.16 0.89 -18.64
CA SER A 212 2.09 0.81 -17.50
C SER A 212 1.61 1.55 -16.26
N GLY A 213 0.54 2.34 -16.35
CA GLY A 213 0.03 3.14 -15.22
C GLY A 213 0.93 4.32 -14.83
N ARG A 214 2.01 4.55 -15.58
CA ARG A 214 2.97 5.64 -15.39
C ARG A 214 3.52 6.11 -16.73
N THR A 215 4.09 7.30 -16.73
CA THR A 215 4.81 7.81 -17.90
C THR A 215 6.22 7.24 -17.99
N LEU A 216 6.56 6.74 -19.18
CA LEU A 216 7.88 6.18 -19.50
C LEU A 216 8.77 7.22 -20.18
N PHE A 217 8.15 8.22 -20.83
CA PHE A 217 8.78 9.42 -21.37
C PHE A 217 8.10 10.67 -20.83
N GLY A 218 8.80 11.79 -20.75
CA GLY A 218 8.22 13.07 -20.36
C GLY A 218 9.25 13.98 -19.75
N ALA A 219 9.52 15.09 -20.42
CA ALA A 219 10.36 16.15 -19.92
C ALA A 219 9.68 16.92 -18.77
N LYS A 220 10.50 17.37 -17.81
CA LYS A 220 10.01 18.18 -16.69
C LYS A 220 9.50 19.54 -17.20
N PRO A 221 8.28 19.97 -16.85
CA PRO A 221 7.75 21.28 -17.26
C PRO A 221 8.45 22.43 -16.51
N PRO A 222 8.40 23.67 -17.03
CA PRO A 222 8.97 24.83 -16.34
C PRO A 222 8.36 25.11 -14.97
N LYS A 223 7.06 24.82 -14.80
CA LYS A 223 6.37 24.77 -13.51
C LYS A 223 5.95 23.33 -13.24
N GLY A 224 6.57 22.69 -12.26
CA GLY A 224 6.14 21.44 -11.65
C GLY A 224 5.63 21.73 -10.25
N GLN A 225 6.47 21.49 -9.25
CA GLN A 225 6.14 21.61 -7.82
C GLN A 225 7.06 22.59 -7.06
N GLU A 226 7.86 23.38 -7.77
CA GLU A 226 8.94 24.21 -7.19
C GLU A 226 8.46 25.24 -6.16
N LEU A 227 7.18 25.64 -6.24
CA LEU A 227 6.58 26.60 -5.31
C LEU A 227 5.86 25.93 -4.13
N GLU A 228 5.66 24.60 -4.18
CA GLU A 228 4.86 23.83 -3.21
C GLU A 228 3.46 24.45 -2.98
N ASP A 229 2.95 25.23 -3.96
CA ASP A 229 1.74 26.05 -3.87
C ASP A 229 0.44 25.24 -4.00
N HIS A 230 0.56 23.96 -4.37
CA HIS A 230 -0.54 23.02 -4.40
C HIS A 230 -0.86 22.45 -3.01
N TYR A 231 0.14 22.27 -2.14
CA TYR A 231 -0.04 21.64 -0.82
C TYR A 231 -0.95 22.48 0.08
N PHE A 232 -2.07 21.90 0.52
CA PHE A 232 -3.17 22.63 1.19
C PHE A 232 -3.69 23.86 0.44
N GLY A 233 -3.38 23.98 -0.86
CA GLY A 233 -3.92 25.01 -1.73
C GLY A 233 -5.41 24.78 -2.00
N PRO A 234 -6.10 25.76 -2.62
CA PRO A 234 -7.50 25.64 -2.99
C PRO A 234 -7.76 24.42 -3.90
N ILE A 235 -8.73 23.59 -3.54
CA ILE A 235 -9.15 22.45 -4.36
C ILE A 235 -9.98 22.97 -5.54
N LYS A 236 -9.59 22.59 -6.76
CA LYS A 236 -10.29 23.00 -7.99
C LYS A 236 -11.72 22.44 -8.01
N SER A 237 -12.66 23.17 -8.59
CA SER A 237 -14.09 22.83 -8.55
C SER A 237 -14.41 21.43 -9.09
N ARG A 238 -13.75 21.00 -10.18
CA ARG A 238 -13.92 19.66 -10.75
C ARG A 238 -13.40 18.55 -9.82
N VAL A 239 -12.28 18.79 -9.14
CA VAL A 239 -11.74 17.86 -8.13
C VAL A 239 -12.65 17.81 -6.91
N SER A 240 -13.10 18.97 -6.43
CA SER A 240 -14.01 19.06 -5.27
C SER A 240 -15.33 18.34 -5.52
N ALA A 241 -15.88 18.40 -6.75
CA ALA A 241 -17.08 17.64 -7.11
C ALA A 241 -16.83 16.12 -7.11
N PHE A 242 -15.67 15.67 -7.60
CA PHE A 242 -15.25 14.27 -7.51
C PHE A 242 -15.12 13.80 -6.06
N MET A 243 -14.43 14.57 -5.23
CA MET A 243 -14.21 14.32 -3.81
C MET A 243 -15.53 14.21 -3.03
N HIS A 244 -16.46 15.14 -3.30
CA HIS A 244 -17.79 15.10 -2.71
C HIS A 244 -18.56 13.82 -3.02
N ASP A 245 -18.57 13.39 -4.29
CA ASP A 245 -19.26 12.15 -4.69
C ASP A 245 -18.54 10.91 -4.14
N LEU A 246 -17.21 10.94 -4.05
CA LEU A 246 -16.42 9.87 -3.46
C LEU A 246 -16.79 9.69 -1.98
N ASP A 247 -16.81 10.77 -1.20
CA ASP A 247 -17.21 10.73 0.22
C ASP A 247 -18.59 10.11 0.41
N ILE A 248 -19.56 10.47 -0.42
CA ILE A 248 -20.92 9.91 -0.37
C ILE A 248 -20.90 8.40 -0.57
N GLU A 249 -20.21 7.91 -1.60
CA GLU A 249 -20.14 6.46 -1.86
C GLU A 249 -19.38 5.71 -0.76
N LEU A 250 -18.31 6.29 -0.22
CA LEU A 250 -17.56 5.69 0.89
C LEU A 250 -18.39 5.64 2.17
N TRP A 251 -19.12 6.71 2.50
CA TRP A 251 -20.01 6.71 3.67
C TRP A 251 -21.14 5.70 3.52
N ARG A 252 -21.72 5.51 2.33
CA ARG A 252 -22.71 4.44 2.08
C ARG A 252 -22.17 3.04 2.38
N LEU A 253 -20.88 2.82 2.07
CA LEU A 253 -20.15 1.59 2.36
C LEU A 253 -19.64 1.50 3.82
N GLY A 254 -19.99 2.47 4.68
CA GLY A 254 -19.57 2.48 6.08
C GLY A 254 -18.09 2.79 6.30
N ILE A 255 -17.42 3.38 5.30
CA ILE A 255 -16.02 3.81 5.38
C ILE A 255 -15.99 5.21 5.96
N LEU A 256 -15.21 5.42 7.02
CA LEU A 256 -15.11 6.69 7.74
C LEU A 256 -14.15 7.67 7.02
N ALA A 257 -14.42 7.98 5.75
CA ALA A 257 -13.71 9.03 5.01
C ALA A 257 -13.81 10.36 5.78
N LYS A 258 -12.66 10.95 6.11
CA LYS A 258 -12.57 12.04 7.10
C LYS A 258 -11.78 13.25 6.64
N THR A 259 -10.63 13.01 6.02
CA THR A 259 -9.70 14.07 5.61
C THR A 259 -9.44 13.93 4.12
N GLU A 260 -9.44 15.05 3.41
CA GLU A 260 -8.99 15.15 2.03
C GLU A 260 -8.30 16.50 1.81
N HIS A 261 -7.27 16.51 0.98
CA HIS A 261 -6.56 17.73 0.58
C HIS A 261 -5.74 17.54 -0.69
N ASN A 262 -5.25 18.65 -1.22
CA ASN A 262 -4.19 18.64 -2.22
C ASN A 262 -2.85 18.26 -1.58
N GLU A 263 -2.08 17.46 -2.30
CA GLU A 263 -0.72 17.07 -1.94
C GLU A 263 0.32 18.04 -2.54
N VAL A 264 1.62 17.71 -2.46
CA VAL A 264 2.70 18.60 -2.91
C VAL A 264 2.78 18.73 -4.43
N ALA A 265 2.67 17.63 -5.19
CA ALA A 265 2.75 17.70 -6.65
C ALA A 265 1.43 18.17 -7.27
N PRO A 266 1.45 18.92 -8.39
CA PRO A 266 0.23 19.31 -9.09
C PRO A 266 -0.63 18.09 -9.43
N ALA A 267 -1.95 18.24 -9.25
CA ALA A 267 -2.93 17.18 -9.48
C ALA A 267 -2.78 15.94 -8.58
N GLN A 268 -1.93 16.01 -7.55
CA GLN A 268 -1.84 15.03 -6.47
C GLN A 268 -2.78 15.42 -5.33
N HIS A 269 -3.39 14.42 -4.73
CA HIS A 269 -4.35 14.56 -3.63
C HIS A 269 -4.18 13.42 -2.62
N GLU A 270 -4.73 13.61 -1.43
CA GLU A 270 -4.81 12.60 -0.38
C GLU A 270 -6.25 12.43 0.10
N ILE A 271 -6.62 11.20 0.46
CA ILE A 271 -7.80 10.89 1.27
C ILE A 271 -7.40 9.96 2.44
N ALA A 272 -7.83 10.29 3.65
CA ALA A 272 -7.55 9.49 4.84
C ALA A 272 -8.85 9.14 5.60
N PRO A 273 -9.21 7.85 5.68
CA PRO A 273 -10.24 7.36 6.59
C PRO A 273 -9.76 7.30 8.05
N ILE A 274 -10.70 7.35 8.99
CA ILE A 274 -10.41 7.01 10.39
C ILE A 274 -9.97 5.55 10.49
N PHE A 275 -8.99 5.28 11.34
CA PHE A 275 -8.49 3.92 11.57
C PHE A 275 -9.61 2.96 12.03
N SER A 276 -9.44 1.68 11.70
CA SER A 276 -10.29 0.60 12.20
C SER A 276 -9.46 -0.63 12.52
N ILE A 277 -10.10 -1.72 12.98
CA ILE A 277 -9.46 -3.03 13.11
C ILE A 277 -8.82 -3.41 11.76
N THR A 278 -7.58 -3.88 11.79
CA THR A 278 -6.75 -4.05 10.58
C THR A 278 -7.41 -4.88 9.47
N ASN A 279 -8.13 -5.95 9.83
CA ASN A 279 -8.86 -6.77 8.86
C ASN A 279 -9.92 -5.98 8.08
N VAL A 280 -10.70 -5.16 8.80
CA VAL A 280 -11.76 -4.32 8.23
C VAL A 280 -11.16 -3.18 7.43
N ALA A 281 -10.13 -2.52 7.96
CA ALA A 281 -9.44 -1.44 7.26
C ALA A 281 -8.84 -1.91 5.93
N SER A 282 -8.31 -3.14 5.90
CA SER A 282 -7.76 -3.72 4.67
C SER A 282 -8.82 -3.96 3.59
N ASP A 283 -10.03 -4.34 3.96
CA ASP A 283 -11.14 -4.48 3.00
C ASP A 283 -11.63 -3.10 2.55
N GLN A 284 -11.81 -2.19 3.50
CA GLN A 284 -12.25 -0.82 3.25
C GLN A 284 -11.27 -0.07 2.34
N ASN A 285 -9.95 -0.26 2.50
CA ASN A 285 -8.96 0.37 1.61
C ASN A 285 -9.07 -0.15 0.16
N GLN A 286 -9.36 -1.44 -0.05
CA GLN A 286 -9.60 -1.96 -1.40
C GLN A 286 -10.85 -1.35 -2.03
N LEU A 287 -11.94 -1.28 -1.26
CA LEU A 287 -13.18 -0.63 -1.70
C LEU A 287 -12.95 0.85 -1.98
N LEU A 288 -12.15 1.54 -1.17
CA LEU A 288 -11.78 2.92 -1.37
C LEU A 288 -11.05 3.11 -2.71
N MET A 289 -10.00 2.33 -2.97
CA MET A 289 -9.23 2.41 -4.21
C MET A 289 -10.08 2.11 -5.45
N GLU A 290 -10.99 1.13 -5.38
CA GLU A 290 -11.91 0.81 -6.45
C GLU A 290 -12.94 1.94 -6.69
N THR A 291 -13.52 2.46 -5.61
CA THR A 291 -14.52 3.53 -5.66
C THR A 291 -13.92 4.81 -6.22
N MET A 292 -12.69 5.17 -5.84
CA MET A 292 -11.97 6.31 -6.43
C MET A 292 -11.89 6.23 -7.95
N LYS A 293 -11.52 5.06 -8.51
CA LYS A 293 -11.43 4.88 -9.98
C LYS A 293 -12.81 5.01 -10.65
N LYS A 294 -13.84 4.43 -10.05
CA LYS A 294 -15.22 4.50 -10.57
C LYS A 294 -15.78 5.91 -10.54
N VAL A 295 -15.63 6.62 -9.43
CA VAL A 295 -16.13 7.99 -9.27
C VAL A 295 -15.33 8.94 -10.17
N ALA A 296 -14.01 8.79 -10.29
CA ALA A 296 -13.19 9.62 -11.18
C ALA A 296 -13.68 9.53 -12.64
N ALA A 297 -13.99 8.32 -13.11
CA ALA A 297 -14.52 8.11 -14.45
C ALA A 297 -15.85 8.85 -14.70
N LYS A 298 -16.74 8.95 -13.70
CA LYS A 298 -18.01 9.71 -13.79
C LYS A 298 -17.78 11.21 -13.99
N HIS A 299 -16.64 11.72 -13.49
CA HIS A 299 -16.25 13.14 -13.58
C HIS A 299 -15.36 13.45 -14.79
N GLY A 300 -15.18 12.50 -15.72
CA GLY A 300 -14.27 12.68 -16.87
C GLY A 300 -12.80 12.74 -16.45
N LEU A 301 -12.47 12.21 -15.27
CA LEU A 301 -11.14 12.13 -14.71
C LEU A 301 -10.63 10.68 -14.76
N TYR A 302 -9.32 10.53 -14.60
CA TYR A 302 -8.68 9.25 -14.35
C TYR A 302 -7.90 9.31 -13.04
N CYS A 303 -8.14 8.34 -12.16
CA CYS A 303 -7.46 8.20 -10.87
C CYS A 303 -6.23 7.29 -11.02
N LEU A 304 -5.04 7.89 -10.95
CA LEU A 304 -3.77 7.19 -10.97
C LEU A 304 -3.35 6.87 -9.53
N LEU A 305 -3.27 5.58 -9.23
CA LEU A 305 -2.79 5.06 -7.93
C LEU A 305 -1.34 4.58 -7.99
N HIS A 306 -0.67 4.66 -9.14
CA HIS A 306 0.73 4.24 -9.28
C HIS A 306 1.64 5.09 -8.37
N GLU A 307 2.67 4.49 -7.78
CA GLU A 307 3.54 5.14 -6.78
C GLU A 307 4.36 6.30 -7.35
N LYS A 308 4.70 6.21 -8.64
CA LYS A 308 5.43 7.25 -9.36
C LYS A 308 4.90 7.47 -10.79
N PRO A 309 3.70 8.06 -10.96
CA PRO A 309 3.10 8.20 -12.29
C PRO A 309 3.91 9.16 -13.19
N PHE A 310 4.52 10.19 -12.60
CA PHE A 310 5.33 11.21 -13.27
C PHE A 310 6.71 11.32 -12.61
N ALA A 311 7.77 11.39 -13.43
CA ALA A 311 9.12 11.59 -12.91
C ALA A 311 9.37 13.05 -12.55
N GLY A 312 10.29 13.31 -11.61
CA GLY A 312 10.71 14.67 -11.25
C GLY A 312 9.73 15.46 -10.36
N VAL A 313 8.60 14.87 -9.96
CA VAL A 313 7.65 15.40 -8.96
C VAL A 313 7.46 14.40 -7.81
N ASN A 314 6.72 14.74 -6.74
CA ASN A 314 6.41 13.82 -5.64
C ASN A 314 5.71 12.56 -6.17
N GLY A 315 5.95 11.44 -5.49
CA GLY A 315 5.24 10.19 -5.77
C GLY A 315 4.08 10.01 -4.80
N SER A 316 3.23 9.02 -5.05
CA SER A 316 2.08 8.69 -4.21
C SER A 316 2.41 7.58 -3.21
N GLY A 317 2.30 7.90 -1.92
CA GLY A 317 2.40 6.96 -0.81
C GLY A 317 1.08 6.37 -0.37
N LYS A 318 1.17 5.38 0.53
CA LYS A 318 0.04 4.97 1.37
C LYS A 318 0.49 4.81 2.82
N HIS A 319 0.49 5.88 3.62
CA HIS A 319 1.01 5.78 4.98
C HIS A 319 0.14 4.86 5.83
N ASN A 320 0.77 3.85 6.43
CA ASN A 320 0.11 2.82 7.21
C ASN A 320 0.30 3.11 8.70
N ASN A 321 -0.67 3.81 9.30
CA ASN A 321 -0.70 4.17 10.71
C ASN A 321 -1.16 2.98 11.56
N TRP A 322 -0.21 2.17 12.02
CA TRP A 322 -0.45 0.93 12.77
C TRP A 322 -0.36 1.13 14.28
N SER A 323 -1.31 0.54 15.01
CA SER A 323 -1.29 0.42 16.47
C SER A 323 -1.98 -0.87 16.92
N MET A 324 -2.04 -1.14 18.22
CA MET A 324 -2.76 -2.27 18.80
C MET A 324 -3.57 -1.85 20.04
N SER A 325 -4.81 -2.32 20.11
CA SER A 325 -5.76 -1.93 21.16
C SER A 325 -6.46 -3.14 21.78
N THR A 326 -6.84 -3.02 23.04
CA THR A 326 -7.67 -4.01 23.72
C THR A 326 -9.14 -3.82 23.39
N ASP A 327 -9.95 -4.86 23.58
CA ASP A 327 -11.42 -4.80 23.55
C ASP A 327 -12.02 -3.89 24.63
N THR A 328 -11.24 -3.50 25.64
CA THR A 328 -11.62 -2.52 26.67
C THR A 328 -11.27 -1.08 26.30
N GLY A 329 -10.70 -0.83 25.11
CA GLY A 329 -10.38 0.50 24.59
C GLY A 329 -8.99 1.04 24.97
N LEU A 330 -8.12 0.22 25.56
CA LEU A 330 -6.74 0.61 25.88
C LEU A 330 -5.85 0.49 24.64
N ASN A 331 -5.20 1.58 24.24
CA ASN A 331 -4.12 1.57 23.23
C ASN A 331 -2.79 1.19 23.91
N LEU A 332 -2.15 0.12 23.44
CA LEU A 332 -0.91 -0.40 24.05
C LEU A 332 0.35 0.37 23.63
N LEU A 333 0.23 1.23 22.62
CA LEU A 333 1.28 2.13 22.16
C LEU A 333 1.04 3.58 22.61
N ASP A 334 0.09 3.82 23.51
CA ASP A 334 -0.07 5.12 24.15
C ASP A 334 0.92 5.24 25.32
N PRO A 335 1.87 6.20 25.26
CA PRO A 335 2.86 6.38 26.32
C PRO A 335 2.25 6.95 27.61
N GLY A 336 1.07 7.59 27.53
CA GLY A 336 0.46 8.33 28.63
C GLY A 336 1.23 9.60 28.99
N SER A 337 0.99 10.14 30.18
CA SER A 337 1.60 11.40 30.64
C SER A 337 3.02 11.25 31.19
N THR A 338 3.39 10.05 31.66
CA THR A 338 4.71 9.74 32.23
C THR A 338 5.30 8.50 31.55
N PRO A 339 5.82 8.63 30.31
CA PRO A 339 6.24 7.48 29.49
C PRO A 339 7.32 6.63 30.16
N ALA A 340 8.25 7.25 30.89
CA ALA A 340 9.33 6.57 31.61
C ALA A 340 8.86 5.69 32.79
N GLU A 341 7.66 5.95 33.32
CA GLU A 341 7.06 5.18 34.43
C GLU A 341 6.07 4.12 33.91
N ASN A 342 5.74 4.16 32.63
CA ASN A 342 4.80 3.23 32.00
C ASN A 342 5.53 2.00 31.47
N SER A 343 5.93 1.10 32.38
CA SER A 343 6.70 -0.11 32.03
C SER A 343 5.99 -0.98 31.01
N GLN A 344 4.65 -1.06 31.05
CA GLN A 344 3.87 -1.81 30.05
C GLN A 344 4.09 -1.23 28.64
N PHE A 345 3.91 0.08 28.47
CA PHE A 345 4.17 0.75 27.20
C PHE A 345 5.61 0.53 26.73
N ILE A 346 6.60 0.66 27.61
CA ILE A 346 8.01 0.45 27.27
C ILE A 346 8.26 -0.97 26.78
N THR A 347 7.65 -1.99 27.40
CA THR A 347 7.74 -3.38 26.93
C THR A 347 7.20 -3.54 25.52
N PHE A 348 6.02 -2.98 25.22
CA PHE A 348 5.45 -3.05 23.87
C PHE A 348 6.29 -2.25 22.86
N LEU A 349 6.73 -1.04 23.22
CA LEU A 349 7.59 -0.19 22.39
C LEU A 349 8.88 -0.93 22.02
N LEU A 350 9.55 -1.54 22.99
CA LEU A 350 10.81 -2.26 22.76
C LEU A 350 10.61 -3.56 21.99
N ALA A 351 9.47 -4.24 22.14
CA ALA A 351 9.12 -5.37 21.28
C ALA A 351 9.01 -4.92 19.81
N VAL A 352 8.43 -3.74 19.54
CA VAL A 352 8.39 -3.17 18.19
C VAL A 352 9.79 -2.79 17.70
N VAL A 353 10.61 -2.15 18.54
CA VAL A 353 12.01 -1.78 18.19
C VAL A 353 12.83 -3.01 17.81
N LYS A 354 12.77 -4.05 18.64
CA LYS A 354 13.44 -5.32 18.38
C LYS A 354 12.95 -5.98 17.09
N ALA A 355 11.63 -6.01 16.89
CA ALA A 355 11.04 -6.63 15.71
C ALA A 355 11.48 -5.93 14.40
N VAL A 356 11.53 -4.60 14.39
CA VAL A 356 11.98 -3.82 13.23
C VAL A 356 13.48 -4.03 12.98
N ASP A 357 14.30 -4.12 14.04
CA ASP A 357 15.74 -4.35 13.91
C ASP A 357 16.10 -5.75 13.39
N GLU A 358 15.43 -6.80 13.87
CA GLU A 358 15.70 -8.19 13.47
C GLU A 358 15.17 -8.52 12.07
N TYR A 359 14.05 -7.90 11.67
CA TYR A 359 13.32 -8.21 10.44
C TYR A 359 13.22 -7.01 9.47
N GLN A 360 14.29 -6.20 9.41
CA GLN A 360 14.44 -5.08 8.45
C GLN A 360 14.17 -5.51 7.01
N ASP A 361 14.63 -6.71 6.64
CA ASP A 361 14.44 -7.34 5.34
C ASP A 361 12.96 -7.56 5.03
N LEU A 362 12.18 -8.12 5.96
CA LEU A 362 10.75 -8.35 5.76
C LEU A 362 9.96 -7.05 5.64
N LEU A 363 10.32 -6.01 6.39
CA LEU A 363 9.67 -4.70 6.27
C LEU A 363 9.96 -4.06 4.91
N ARG A 364 11.21 -4.05 4.46
CA ARG A 364 11.58 -3.56 3.12
C ARG A 364 10.93 -4.38 2.00
N LEU A 365 10.80 -5.70 2.20
CA LEU A 365 10.14 -6.61 1.28
C LEU A 365 8.64 -6.36 1.17
N SER A 366 7.97 -6.02 2.28
CA SER A 366 6.51 -5.81 2.32
C SER A 366 6.00 -4.70 1.40
N VAL A 367 6.92 -3.86 0.90
CA VAL A 367 6.68 -2.72 0.01
C VAL A 367 7.43 -2.83 -1.32
N ALA A 368 8.01 -4.00 -1.63
CA ALA A 368 8.79 -4.23 -2.85
C ALA A 368 7.90 -4.44 -4.07
N SER A 369 8.04 -3.56 -5.06
CA SER A 369 7.49 -3.69 -6.43
C SER A 369 8.30 -2.82 -7.39
N ALA A 370 8.18 -3.11 -8.68
CA ALA A 370 8.75 -2.26 -9.74
C ALA A 370 8.27 -0.79 -9.60
N GLY A 371 6.96 -0.57 -9.38
CA GLY A 371 6.40 0.78 -9.23
C GLY A 371 6.98 1.56 -8.04
N ASN A 372 7.02 0.95 -6.85
CA ASN A 372 7.49 1.61 -5.63
C ASN A 372 9.01 1.84 -5.60
N ASP A 373 9.80 1.05 -6.34
CA ASP A 373 11.24 1.29 -6.49
C ASP A 373 11.56 2.65 -7.14
N HIS A 374 10.64 3.20 -7.93
CA HIS A 374 10.77 4.56 -8.48
C HIS A 374 10.37 5.67 -7.51
N ARG A 375 9.73 5.32 -6.39
CA ARG A 375 9.26 6.27 -5.38
C ARG A 375 10.28 6.43 -4.24
N LEU A 376 10.76 5.32 -3.68
CA LEU A 376 11.58 5.32 -2.47
C LEU A 376 12.91 6.10 -2.64
N GLY A 377 13.29 6.86 -1.61
CA GLY A 377 14.57 7.57 -1.53
C GLY A 377 14.62 8.96 -2.16
N ALA A 378 13.48 9.53 -2.57
CA ALA A 378 13.40 10.88 -3.12
C ALA A 378 12.06 11.56 -2.76
N ASN A 379 12.02 12.89 -2.78
CA ASN A 379 10.80 13.72 -2.70
C ASN A 379 9.81 13.24 -1.62
N GLU A 380 10.22 13.32 -0.35
CA GLU A 380 9.45 12.91 0.85
C GLU A 380 9.16 11.41 1.00
N ALA A 381 9.49 10.56 0.03
CA ALA A 381 9.44 9.11 0.21
C ALA A 381 10.69 8.60 0.95
N PRO A 382 10.56 7.75 1.98
CA PRO A 382 11.71 7.24 2.74
C PRO A 382 12.67 6.41 1.87
N PRO A 383 13.97 6.35 2.20
CA PRO A 383 14.93 5.49 1.49
C PRO A 383 14.68 4.01 1.78
N ALA A 384 15.37 3.14 1.04
CA ALA A 384 15.29 1.69 1.19
C ALA A 384 15.88 1.15 2.52
N ILE A 385 16.60 1.99 3.26
CA ILE A 385 17.18 1.66 4.57
C ILE A 385 16.07 1.79 5.62
N VAL A 386 15.66 0.67 6.24
CA VAL A 386 14.68 0.68 7.32
C VAL A 386 15.30 1.25 8.59
N SER A 387 14.63 2.23 9.19
CA SER A 387 15.03 2.88 10.43
C SER A 387 13.80 3.38 11.19
N MET A 388 13.93 3.54 12.51
CA MET A 388 12.85 4.00 13.37
C MET A 388 13.07 5.41 13.89
N TYR A 389 12.04 6.23 13.78
CA TYR A 389 11.97 7.53 14.45
C TYR A 389 11.13 7.42 15.72
N LEU A 390 11.70 7.78 16.87
CA LEU A 390 10.97 7.83 18.15
C LEU A 390 10.75 9.24 18.66
N GLY A 391 11.50 10.21 18.13
CA GLY A 391 11.54 11.58 18.62
C GLY A 391 12.42 11.75 19.86
N GLU A 392 12.67 13.01 20.23
CA GLU A 392 13.62 13.36 21.30
C GLU A 392 13.22 12.81 22.68
N GLU A 393 11.94 12.88 23.04
CA GLU A 393 11.47 12.48 24.37
C GLU A 393 11.67 10.98 24.59
N LEU A 394 11.11 10.14 23.72
CA LEU A 394 11.23 8.69 23.86
C LEU A 394 12.66 8.20 23.64
N ALA A 395 13.43 8.82 22.75
CA ALA A 395 14.86 8.51 22.64
C ALA A 395 15.61 8.84 23.95
N GLY A 396 15.29 9.97 24.58
CA GLY A 396 15.84 10.33 25.89
C GLY A 396 15.42 9.36 27.01
N VAL A 397 14.18 8.85 26.98
CA VAL A 397 13.70 7.81 27.90
C VAL A 397 14.49 6.52 27.71
N ILE A 398 14.70 6.08 26.46
CA ILE A 398 15.49 4.89 26.14
C ILE A 398 16.95 5.04 26.58
N GLU A 399 17.57 6.20 26.36
CA GLU A 399 18.93 6.47 26.84
C GLU A 399 19.04 6.47 28.37
N ALA A 400 18.01 6.98 29.05
CA ALA A 400 17.96 7.01 30.51
C ALA A 400 17.82 5.59 31.10
N LEU A 401 16.95 4.76 30.50
CA LEU A 401 16.79 3.35 30.84
C LEU A 401 18.07 2.55 30.61
N GLU A 402 18.80 2.80 29.53
CA GLU A 402 20.09 2.13 29.26
C GLU A 402 21.15 2.47 30.31
N LYS A 403 21.20 3.73 30.74
CA LYS A 403 22.20 4.23 31.70
C LYS A 403 21.79 4.02 33.17
N ASP A 404 20.60 3.46 33.40
CA ASP A 404 19.98 3.31 34.71
C ASP A 404 19.90 4.64 35.49
N VAL A 405 19.54 5.72 34.79
CA VAL A 405 19.38 7.07 35.36
C VAL A 405 17.93 7.52 35.25
N LYS A 406 17.49 8.37 36.19
CA LYS A 406 16.16 8.95 36.12
C LYS A 406 16.06 9.93 34.95
N TYR A 407 15.07 9.73 34.08
CA TYR A 407 14.77 10.67 33.01
C TYR A 407 14.15 11.96 33.60
N ASN A 408 14.86 13.08 33.46
CA ASN A 408 14.36 14.40 33.82
C ASN A 408 13.78 15.06 32.57
N GLY A 409 12.50 14.77 32.27
CA GLY A 409 11.83 15.25 31.07
C GLY A 409 11.75 16.78 30.94
N LYS A 410 11.46 17.28 29.73
CA LYS A 410 11.36 18.73 29.44
C LYS A 410 10.02 19.38 29.87
N GLY A 411 9.04 18.58 30.33
CA GLY A 411 7.69 19.03 30.69
C GLY A 411 6.86 19.49 29.48
N LYS A 412 5.53 19.64 29.65
CA LYS A 412 4.67 20.24 28.61
C LYS A 412 5.06 21.70 28.42
N GLN A 413 5.56 22.04 27.24
CA GLN A 413 5.90 23.41 26.88
C GLN A 413 4.71 24.09 26.21
N VAL A 414 4.57 25.39 26.45
CA VAL A 414 3.52 26.21 25.83
C VAL A 414 4.20 27.28 25.00
N MET A 415 3.80 27.41 23.74
CA MET A 415 4.30 28.42 22.83
C MET A 415 3.39 29.65 22.89
N LYS A 416 3.93 30.76 23.39
CA LYS A 416 3.24 32.05 23.40
C LYS A 416 3.43 32.76 22.07
N LEU A 417 2.33 33.04 21.38
CA LEU A 417 2.34 33.66 20.04
C LEU A 417 2.55 35.18 20.07
N GLY A 418 2.57 35.80 21.26
CA GLY A 418 2.78 37.24 21.41
C GLY A 418 1.61 38.10 20.92
N VAL A 419 0.44 37.49 20.68
CA VAL A 419 -0.81 38.16 20.29
C VAL A 419 -1.89 37.75 21.29
N ASP A 420 -2.35 38.71 22.09
CA ASP A 420 -3.24 38.45 23.25
C ASP A 420 -4.60 37.83 22.88
N THR A 421 -5.02 37.95 21.62
CA THR A 421 -6.29 37.38 21.13
C THR A 421 -6.18 35.91 20.72
N LEU A 422 -4.97 35.36 20.63
CA LEU A 422 -4.75 33.97 20.22
C LEU A 422 -4.48 33.08 21.44
N PRO A 423 -5.03 31.85 21.45
CA PRO A 423 -4.73 30.92 22.53
C PRO A 423 -3.26 30.52 22.50
N ASP A 424 -2.72 30.32 23.69
CA ASP A 424 -1.44 29.68 23.91
C ASP A 424 -1.45 28.27 23.26
N LEU A 425 -0.46 27.99 22.41
CA LEU A 425 -0.39 26.71 21.70
C LEU A 425 0.37 25.68 22.56
N PRO A 426 -0.21 24.50 22.83
CA PRO A 426 0.55 23.41 23.42
C PRO A 426 1.64 22.98 22.44
N LYS A 427 2.89 22.90 22.91
CA LYS A 427 4.01 22.41 22.12
C LYS A 427 4.16 20.91 22.37
N ASP A 428 4.07 20.13 21.30
CA ASP A 428 4.36 18.70 21.35
C ASP A 428 5.82 18.46 21.79
N THR A 429 6.06 17.35 22.48
CA THR A 429 7.37 17.04 23.07
C THR A 429 8.42 16.65 22.02
N THR A 430 7.98 16.29 20.82
CA THR A 430 8.83 15.92 19.68
C THR A 430 8.29 16.53 18.39
N ASP A 431 9.19 16.86 17.47
CA ASP A 431 8.83 17.25 16.11
C ASP A 431 8.51 16.00 15.27
N ARG A 432 7.90 16.15 14.09
CA ARG A 432 7.63 15.04 13.17
C ARG A 432 8.78 14.90 12.16
N ASN A 433 9.26 13.67 11.96
CA ASN A 433 10.26 13.39 10.92
C ASN A 433 9.62 12.73 9.71
N ARG A 434 9.48 13.49 8.60
CA ARG A 434 8.88 13.01 7.34
C ARG A 434 9.72 11.98 6.58
N THR A 435 11.04 11.97 6.80
CA THR A 435 11.98 11.14 6.02
C THR A 435 12.13 9.71 6.55
N SER A 436 11.63 9.43 7.76
CA SER A 436 11.77 8.14 8.41
C SER A 436 10.81 7.09 7.82
N PRO A 437 11.29 5.87 7.54
CA PRO A 437 10.46 4.73 7.13
C PRO A 437 9.35 4.37 8.11
N PHE A 438 9.66 4.33 9.41
CA PHE A 438 8.77 3.86 10.47
C PHE A 438 8.83 4.80 11.67
N ALA A 439 7.86 5.69 11.80
CA ALA A 439 7.90 6.78 12.76
C ALA A 439 6.84 6.64 13.85
N PHE A 440 7.24 6.76 15.11
CA PHE A 440 6.31 6.89 16.22
C PHE A 440 5.67 8.27 16.18
N THR A 441 4.33 8.32 16.08
CA THR A 441 3.57 9.57 15.96
C THR A 441 2.65 9.81 17.16
N GLY A 442 3.18 9.53 18.36
CA GLY A 442 2.57 9.84 19.64
C GLY A 442 1.88 8.65 20.31
N ASN A 443 1.10 7.87 19.55
CA ASN A 443 0.38 6.70 20.10
C ASN A 443 0.23 5.54 19.11
N LYS A 444 1.03 5.56 18.04
CA LYS A 444 1.01 4.62 16.91
C LYS A 444 2.31 4.76 16.12
N PHE A 445 2.58 3.80 15.25
CA PHE A 445 3.65 3.89 14.26
C PHE A 445 3.10 4.15 12.87
N GLU A 446 3.68 5.11 12.18
CA GLU A 446 3.38 5.42 10.79
C GLU A 446 4.45 4.79 9.89
N PHE A 447 4.04 3.80 9.08
CA PHE A 447 4.89 3.16 8.10
C PHE A 447 4.73 3.81 6.73
N ARG A 448 5.74 4.58 6.29
CA ARG A 448 5.65 5.45 5.11
C ARG A 448 6.16 4.83 3.82
N MET A 449 6.85 3.69 3.90
CA MET A 449 7.43 3.06 2.71
C MET A 449 6.39 2.42 1.78
N LEU A 450 5.16 2.22 2.24
CA LEU A 450 4.12 1.55 1.48
C LEU A 450 3.68 2.36 0.26
N GLY A 451 3.63 1.71 -0.90
CA GLY A 451 3.18 2.31 -2.15
C GLY A 451 1.67 2.49 -2.24
N SER A 452 1.23 3.51 -2.98
CA SER A 452 -0.17 3.85 -3.20
C SER A 452 -1.00 2.76 -3.90
N THR A 453 -0.41 1.80 -4.62
CA THR A 453 -1.16 0.68 -5.25
C THR A 453 -1.38 -0.51 -4.32
N PHE A 454 -0.55 -0.64 -3.28
CA PHE A 454 -0.49 -1.88 -2.50
C PHE A 454 -1.72 -2.12 -1.63
N SER A 455 -2.10 -3.39 -1.48
CA SER A 455 -2.96 -3.79 -0.36
C SER A 455 -2.22 -3.59 0.97
N ILE A 456 -2.86 -2.91 1.92
CA ILE A 456 -2.33 -2.73 3.28
C ILE A 456 -2.21 -4.05 4.04
N ALA A 457 -2.88 -5.13 3.60
CA ALA A 457 -2.74 -6.45 4.23
C ALA A 457 -1.28 -6.92 4.29
N GLY A 458 -0.49 -6.72 3.24
CA GLY A 458 0.89 -7.20 3.14
C GLY A 458 1.79 -6.71 4.28
N PRO A 459 2.01 -5.39 4.40
CA PRO A 459 2.76 -4.81 5.52
C PRO A 459 2.23 -5.20 6.88
N ASN A 460 0.89 -5.24 7.06
CA ASN A 460 0.32 -5.58 8.36
C ASN A 460 0.50 -7.06 8.72
N ILE A 461 0.49 -8.00 7.75
CA ILE A 461 0.87 -9.40 8.01
C ILE A 461 2.27 -9.44 8.59
N ILE A 462 3.22 -8.72 7.98
CA ILE A 462 4.61 -8.69 8.41
C ILE A 462 4.71 -8.06 9.81
N ILE A 463 4.24 -6.82 9.98
CA ILE A 463 4.33 -6.07 11.24
C ILE A 463 3.71 -6.87 12.39
N ASN A 464 2.49 -7.40 12.21
CA ASN A 464 1.83 -8.18 13.25
C ASN A 464 2.63 -9.44 13.62
N THR A 465 3.20 -10.14 12.63
CA THR A 465 3.93 -11.39 12.85
C THR A 465 5.26 -11.15 13.57
N ILE A 466 6.05 -10.17 13.11
CA ILE A 466 7.35 -9.87 13.72
C ILE A 466 7.17 -9.38 15.17
N VAL A 467 6.17 -8.52 15.43
CA VAL A 467 5.90 -8.02 16.78
C VAL A 467 5.32 -9.13 17.67
N ALA A 468 4.45 -10.00 17.14
CA ALA A 468 3.94 -11.15 17.88
C ALA A 468 5.09 -12.06 18.34
N ASP A 469 6.07 -12.32 17.47
CA ASP A 469 7.17 -13.19 17.83
C ASP A 469 8.09 -12.58 18.89
N GLU A 470 8.35 -11.28 18.84
CA GLU A 470 9.14 -10.62 19.90
C GLU A 470 8.39 -10.57 21.23
N LEU A 471 7.08 -10.32 21.21
CA LEU A 471 6.24 -10.43 22.41
C LEU A 471 6.21 -11.86 22.96
N ARG A 472 6.26 -12.89 22.11
CA ARG A 472 6.37 -14.28 22.56
C ARG A 472 7.66 -14.50 23.33
N GLN A 473 8.79 -14.05 22.80
CA GLN A 473 10.09 -14.18 23.47
C GLN A 473 10.10 -13.45 24.82
N PHE A 474 9.53 -12.24 24.88
CA PHE A 474 9.41 -11.48 26.13
C PHE A 474 8.51 -12.19 27.13
N ALA A 475 7.36 -12.71 26.69
CA ALA A 475 6.43 -13.43 27.55
C ALA A 475 7.05 -14.73 28.09
N ASP A 476 7.72 -15.51 27.23
CA ASP A 476 8.38 -16.77 27.60
C ASP A 476 9.44 -16.54 28.71
N GLU A 477 10.18 -15.43 28.64
CA GLU A 477 11.19 -15.06 29.65
C GLU A 477 10.55 -14.58 30.96
N LEU A 478 9.59 -13.66 30.88
CA LEU A 478 8.99 -13.02 32.05
C LEU A 478 8.04 -13.96 32.81
N GLU A 479 7.33 -14.87 32.13
CA GLU A 479 6.49 -15.88 32.79
C GLU A 479 7.31 -16.88 33.62
N GLY A 480 8.58 -17.10 33.27
CA GLY A 480 9.50 -17.98 33.98
C GLY A 480 10.25 -17.32 35.15
N ALA A 481 10.09 -16.00 35.33
CA ALA A 481 10.88 -15.23 36.28
C ALA A 481 10.41 -15.40 37.74
N LYS A 482 11.37 -15.46 38.67
CA LYS A 482 11.08 -15.47 40.12
C LYS A 482 10.69 -14.08 40.63
N ASP A 483 11.39 -13.05 40.15
CA ASP A 483 11.05 -11.65 40.36
C ASP A 483 10.76 -11.01 38.99
N PHE A 484 9.50 -10.66 38.79
CA PHE A 484 9.04 -10.05 37.55
C PHE A 484 9.69 -8.69 37.30
N ASN A 485 9.89 -7.87 38.33
CA ASN A 485 10.40 -6.50 38.15
C ASN A 485 11.89 -6.51 37.78
N GLU A 486 12.67 -7.39 38.43
CA GLU A 486 14.08 -7.56 38.11
C GLU A 486 14.25 -8.09 36.68
N ALA A 487 13.54 -9.17 36.33
CA ALA A 487 13.60 -9.73 34.97
C ALA A 487 13.13 -8.74 33.90
N LEU A 488 12.11 -7.93 34.19
CA LEU A 488 11.64 -6.89 33.29
C LEU A 488 12.70 -5.80 33.06
N HIS A 489 13.37 -5.35 34.13
CA HIS A 489 14.45 -4.36 34.02
C HIS A 489 15.62 -4.90 33.19
N GLU A 490 16.05 -6.13 33.44
CA GLU A 490 17.11 -6.80 32.68
C GLU A 490 16.74 -6.95 31.19
N LEU A 491 15.51 -7.41 30.91
CA LEU A 491 14.99 -7.56 29.56
C LEU A 491 14.97 -6.23 28.81
N VAL A 492 14.48 -5.16 29.45
CA VAL A 492 14.43 -3.81 28.88
C VAL A 492 15.83 -3.30 28.57
N ALA A 493 16.75 -3.35 29.54
CA ALA A 493 18.11 -2.84 29.38
C ALA A 493 18.87 -3.61 28.28
N ARG A 494 18.75 -4.94 28.25
CA ARG A 494 19.36 -5.79 27.22
C ARG A 494 18.80 -5.47 25.84
N THR A 495 17.48 -5.40 25.70
CA THR A 495 16.82 -5.12 24.42
C THR A 495 17.26 -3.78 23.84
N ILE A 496 17.34 -2.73 24.67
CA ILE A 496 17.83 -1.42 24.24
C ILE A 496 19.27 -1.53 23.72
N LYS A 497 20.16 -2.15 24.49
CA LYS A 497 21.56 -2.28 24.14
C LYS A 497 21.77 -3.01 22.81
N GLU A 498 21.00 -4.07 22.56
CA GLU A 498 21.12 -4.93 21.38
C GLU A 498 20.47 -4.30 20.14
N HIS A 499 19.33 -3.62 20.29
CA HIS A 499 18.49 -3.20 19.15
C HIS A 499 18.42 -1.69 18.90
N LYS A 500 18.99 -0.83 19.76
CA LYS A 500 18.95 0.64 19.54
C LYS A 500 19.57 1.11 18.23
N ARG A 501 20.37 0.27 17.55
CA ARG A 501 21.00 0.60 16.26
C ARG A 501 19.99 0.99 15.18
N ILE A 502 18.75 0.48 15.25
CA ILE A 502 17.67 0.78 14.30
C ILE A 502 17.08 2.18 14.48
N ILE A 503 17.28 2.78 15.67
CA ILE A 503 16.72 4.09 16.01
C ILE A 503 17.59 5.18 15.37
N PHE A 504 16.96 6.03 14.56
CA PHE A 504 17.59 7.17 13.92
C PHE A 504 16.63 8.35 13.82
N ASN A 505 16.94 9.41 14.57
CA ASN A 505 16.12 10.61 14.63
C ASN A 505 16.53 11.72 13.64
N GLY A 506 17.50 11.45 12.75
CA GLY A 506 18.06 12.42 11.80
C GLY A 506 17.40 12.40 10.41
N ASN A 507 18.06 13.07 9.45
CA ASN A 507 17.64 13.11 8.05
C ASN A 507 18.07 11.84 7.31
N ASN A 508 17.10 11.06 6.82
CA ASN A 508 17.37 9.78 6.18
C ASN A 508 17.88 9.90 4.72
N TYR A 509 17.88 11.10 4.13
CA TYR A 509 18.35 11.30 2.74
C TYR A 509 19.84 11.57 2.60
N THR A 510 20.56 11.78 3.71
CA THR A 510 21.97 12.16 3.63
C THR A 510 22.84 10.96 3.26
N GLU A 511 23.92 11.22 2.51
CA GLU A 511 24.96 10.21 2.30
C GLU A 511 25.62 9.78 3.61
N GLU A 512 25.67 10.68 4.59
CA GLU A 512 26.15 10.42 5.94
C GLU A 512 25.34 9.31 6.60
N TRP A 513 24.00 9.37 6.51
CA TRP A 513 23.13 8.31 7.02
C TRP A 513 23.38 6.99 6.30
N THR A 514 23.57 7.00 4.98
CA THR A 514 23.87 5.78 4.22
C THR A 514 25.17 5.10 4.70
N LYS A 515 26.22 5.89 4.97
CA LYS A 515 27.50 5.40 5.50
C LYS A 515 27.36 4.91 6.94
N GLU A 516 26.61 5.64 7.76
CA GLU A 516 26.36 5.30 9.16
C GLU A 516 25.51 4.03 9.30
N ALA A 517 24.40 3.91 8.57
CA ALA A 517 23.54 2.73 8.55
C ALA A 517 24.35 1.47 8.19
N LYS A 518 25.24 1.56 7.20
CA LYS A 518 26.15 0.46 6.85
C LYS A 518 27.09 0.11 8.01
N LYS A 519 27.65 1.10 8.72
CA LYS A 519 28.49 0.88 9.91
C LYS A 519 27.71 0.23 11.06
N ARG A 520 26.43 0.57 11.21
CA ARG A 520 25.51 -0.01 12.20
C ARG A 520 25.03 -1.43 11.81
N GLY A 521 25.31 -1.87 10.58
CA GLY A 521 24.88 -3.18 10.07
C GLY A 521 23.43 -3.21 9.58
N LEU A 522 22.83 -2.05 9.30
CA LEU A 522 21.48 -1.97 8.75
C LEU A 522 21.46 -2.36 7.27
N LEU A 523 20.40 -3.01 6.84
CA LEU A 523 20.25 -3.47 5.45
C LEU A 523 19.93 -2.28 4.52
N ASN A 524 20.48 -2.33 3.31
CA ASN A 524 20.17 -1.40 2.23
C ASN A 524 19.87 -2.19 0.95
N LEU A 525 18.65 -2.72 0.87
CA LEU A 525 18.14 -3.48 -0.28
C LEU A 525 17.51 -2.51 -1.27
N ARG A 526 18.29 -2.10 -2.28
CA ARG A 526 18.03 -0.87 -3.06
C ARG A 526 16.79 -1.00 -3.94
N ASN A 527 16.56 -2.17 -4.48
CA ASN A 527 15.45 -2.45 -5.39
C ASN A 527 14.75 -3.76 -4.98
N SER A 528 13.62 -4.03 -5.63
CA SER A 528 12.80 -5.20 -5.37
C SER A 528 13.48 -6.50 -5.77
N ALA A 529 14.34 -6.50 -6.79
CA ALA A 529 15.10 -7.69 -7.16
C ALA A 529 16.08 -8.14 -6.06
N GLU A 530 16.64 -7.20 -5.29
CA GLU A 530 17.45 -7.47 -4.09
C GLU A 530 16.59 -7.85 -2.87
N ALA A 531 15.44 -7.20 -2.70
CA ALA A 531 14.61 -7.38 -1.51
C ALA A 531 13.80 -8.68 -1.52
N LEU A 532 13.11 -8.99 -2.62
CA LEU A 532 12.16 -10.09 -2.72
C LEU A 532 12.71 -11.48 -2.33
N PRO A 533 13.97 -11.85 -2.67
CA PRO A 533 14.54 -13.14 -2.28
C PRO A 533 14.62 -13.37 -0.76
N TYR A 534 14.68 -12.29 0.04
CA TYR A 534 14.72 -12.42 1.50
C TYR A 534 13.45 -13.04 2.09
N PHE A 535 12.32 -13.08 1.36
CA PHE A 535 11.12 -13.73 1.90
C PHE A 535 11.38 -15.19 2.24
N ALA A 536 12.09 -15.89 1.35
CA ALA A 536 12.46 -17.30 1.48
C ALA A 536 13.79 -17.51 2.24
N ALA A 537 14.32 -16.48 2.93
CA ALA A 537 15.44 -16.66 3.84
C ALA A 537 15.03 -17.59 4.99
N LYS A 538 15.93 -18.48 5.39
CA LYS A 538 15.68 -19.50 6.42
C LYS A 538 15.06 -18.91 7.71
N LYS A 539 15.63 -17.79 8.21
CA LYS A 539 15.13 -17.10 9.41
C LYS A 539 13.66 -16.65 9.28
N ASN A 540 13.26 -16.24 8.08
CA ASN A 540 11.93 -15.69 7.81
C ASN A 540 10.89 -16.81 7.65
N ILE A 541 11.27 -17.91 6.98
CA ILE A 541 10.43 -19.13 6.94
C ILE A 541 10.15 -19.63 8.36
N GLU A 542 11.21 -19.78 9.18
CA GLU A 542 11.09 -20.24 10.57
C GLU A 542 10.24 -19.31 11.45
N LEU A 543 10.29 -17.99 11.20
CA LEU A 543 9.41 -17.01 11.85
C LEU A 543 7.93 -17.30 11.54
N PHE A 544 7.59 -17.45 10.26
CA PHE A 544 6.19 -17.62 9.85
C PHE A 544 5.61 -18.96 10.29
N GLU A 545 6.39 -20.04 10.22
CA GLU A 545 5.95 -21.38 10.63
C GLU A 545 5.69 -21.43 12.13
N ARG A 546 6.60 -20.85 12.93
CA ARG A 546 6.46 -20.80 14.39
C ARG A 546 5.24 -19.99 14.85
N ASN A 547 4.81 -19.02 14.05
CA ASN A 547 3.62 -18.20 14.31
C ASN A 547 2.36 -18.71 13.61
N ASP A 548 2.42 -19.84 12.89
CA ASP A 548 1.31 -20.41 12.08
C ASP A 548 0.70 -19.38 11.10
N VAL A 549 1.55 -18.57 10.47
CA VAL A 549 1.11 -17.55 9.50
C VAL A 549 1.27 -18.05 8.07
N PHE A 550 2.45 -18.53 7.71
CA PHE A 550 2.76 -19.17 6.43
C PHE A 550 3.56 -20.45 6.66
N THR A 551 3.38 -21.41 5.75
CA THR A 551 4.25 -22.58 5.59
C THR A 551 5.44 -22.25 4.68
N GLU A 552 6.53 -23.01 4.75
CA GLU A 552 7.65 -22.87 3.82
C GLU A 552 7.21 -22.84 2.35
N ARG A 553 6.29 -23.75 1.96
CA ARG A 553 5.79 -23.84 0.59
C ARG A 553 5.07 -22.56 0.15
N GLU A 554 4.25 -21.97 1.02
CA GLU A 554 3.56 -20.71 0.74
C GLU A 554 4.54 -19.54 0.61
N VAL A 555 5.57 -19.47 1.46
CA VAL A 555 6.61 -18.43 1.37
C VAL A 555 7.34 -18.51 0.04
N ARG A 556 7.80 -19.71 -0.36
CA ARG A 556 8.54 -19.92 -1.61
C ARG A 556 7.68 -19.58 -2.84
N SER A 557 6.44 -20.06 -2.88
CA SER A 557 5.48 -19.74 -3.93
C SER A 557 5.26 -18.24 -4.08
N ARG A 558 5.05 -17.53 -2.96
CA ARG A 558 4.85 -16.07 -2.98
C ARG A 558 6.09 -15.33 -3.44
N THR A 559 7.28 -15.81 -3.07
CA THR A 559 8.57 -15.25 -3.53
C THR A 559 8.65 -15.31 -5.05
N GLU A 560 8.36 -16.48 -5.62
CA GLU A 560 8.35 -16.69 -7.07
C GLU A 560 7.32 -15.80 -7.77
N ILE A 561 6.07 -15.75 -7.27
CA ILE A 561 5.02 -14.88 -7.82
C ILE A 561 5.46 -13.41 -7.87
N MET A 562 6.07 -12.91 -6.78
CA MET A 562 6.50 -11.52 -6.71
C MET A 562 7.66 -11.21 -7.67
N LEU A 563 8.64 -12.11 -7.77
CA LEU A 563 9.77 -11.98 -8.71
C LEU A 563 9.32 -12.05 -10.17
N GLU A 564 8.43 -12.98 -10.50
CA GLU A 564 7.83 -13.05 -11.83
C GLU A 564 7.04 -11.80 -12.17
N ASN A 565 6.22 -11.31 -11.23
CA ASN A 565 5.43 -10.10 -11.45
C ASN A 565 6.32 -8.88 -11.68
N TYR A 566 7.43 -8.76 -10.94
CA TYR A 566 8.44 -7.73 -11.16
C TYR A 566 8.98 -7.75 -12.59
N GLY A 567 9.40 -8.93 -13.08
CA GLY A 567 9.86 -9.09 -14.47
C GLY A 567 8.77 -8.83 -15.52
N LYS A 568 7.53 -9.26 -15.27
CA LYS A 568 6.38 -9.05 -16.17
C LYS A 568 6.05 -7.55 -16.32
N VAL A 569 5.99 -6.82 -15.21
CA VAL A 569 5.74 -5.36 -15.23
C VAL A 569 6.84 -4.65 -16.04
N LEU A 570 8.11 -4.92 -15.75
CA LEU A 570 9.23 -4.30 -16.47
C LEU A 570 9.29 -4.70 -17.95
N THR A 571 8.86 -5.92 -18.29
CA THR A 571 8.71 -6.33 -19.69
C THR A 571 7.65 -5.48 -20.40
N ILE A 572 6.50 -5.25 -19.78
CA ILE A 572 5.43 -4.40 -20.34
C ILE A 572 5.94 -2.97 -20.55
N GLU A 573 6.63 -2.42 -19.55
CA GLU A 573 7.25 -1.09 -19.66
C GLU A 573 8.26 -1.04 -20.81
N ALA A 574 9.21 -1.98 -20.87
CA ALA A 574 10.23 -2.02 -21.91
C ALA A 574 9.62 -2.15 -23.32
N LEU A 575 8.63 -3.02 -23.51
CA LEU A 575 7.91 -3.18 -24.79
C LEU A 575 7.14 -1.92 -25.17
N THR A 576 6.52 -1.25 -24.19
CA THR A 576 5.81 0.01 -24.43
C THR A 576 6.78 1.13 -24.81
N MET A 577 7.95 1.19 -24.16
CA MET A 577 9.03 2.12 -24.54
C MET A 577 9.50 1.89 -25.97
N ILE A 578 9.76 0.64 -26.35
CA ILE A 578 10.15 0.26 -27.72
C ILE A 578 9.08 0.71 -28.72
N GLU A 579 7.80 0.42 -28.45
CA GLU A 579 6.71 0.76 -29.35
C GLU A 579 6.57 2.27 -29.53
N MET A 580 6.50 3.03 -28.44
CA MET A 580 6.38 4.49 -28.50
C MET A 580 7.61 5.14 -29.13
N GLY A 581 8.81 4.66 -28.78
CA GLY A 581 10.06 5.13 -29.36
C GLY A 581 10.10 4.92 -30.88
N LYS A 582 9.76 3.72 -31.37
CA LYS A 582 9.80 3.39 -32.81
C LYS A 582 8.68 4.02 -33.62
N LYS A 583 7.45 3.96 -33.12
CA LYS A 583 6.25 4.30 -33.91
C LYS A 583 5.78 5.73 -33.72
N ASP A 584 6.08 6.34 -32.57
CA ASP A 584 5.57 7.66 -32.23
C ASP A 584 6.70 8.71 -32.25
N ILE A 585 7.72 8.59 -31.38
CA ILE A 585 8.75 9.61 -31.18
C ILE A 585 9.70 9.71 -32.38
N PHE A 586 10.30 8.60 -32.80
CA PHE A 586 11.29 8.58 -33.89
C PHE A 586 10.77 9.20 -35.21
N PRO A 587 9.58 8.84 -35.73
CA PRO A 587 9.05 9.45 -36.95
C PRO A 587 8.60 10.91 -36.75
N ALA A 588 8.09 11.27 -35.57
CA ALA A 588 7.73 12.65 -35.25
C ALA A 588 8.93 13.59 -35.31
N VAL A 589 10.03 13.20 -34.66
CA VAL A 589 11.28 13.98 -34.64
C VAL A 589 11.89 14.05 -36.05
N ASN A 590 11.91 12.96 -36.81
CA ASN A 590 12.40 12.98 -38.20
C ASN A 590 11.57 13.90 -39.10
N SER A 591 10.25 13.95 -38.91
CA SER A 591 9.38 14.85 -39.66
C SER A 591 9.71 16.32 -39.37
N TYR A 592 10.00 16.65 -38.11
CA TYR A 592 10.44 17.99 -37.72
C TYR A 592 11.84 18.33 -38.27
N ILE A 593 12.80 17.40 -38.17
CA ILE A 593 14.14 17.56 -38.77
C ILE A 593 14.02 17.84 -40.27
N ASN A 594 13.15 17.12 -40.99
CA ASN A 594 12.93 17.33 -42.42
C ASN A 594 12.41 18.75 -42.72
N GLU A 595 11.46 19.27 -41.92
CA GLU A 595 10.99 20.65 -42.06
C GLU A 595 12.14 21.65 -41.81
N LEU A 596 12.95 21.45 -40.77
CA LEU A 596 14.10 22.30 -40.48
C LEU A 596 15.14 22.27 -41.62
N CYS A 597 15.43 21.10 -42.19
CA CYS A 597 16.33 20.96 -43.34
C CYS A 597 15.82 21.74 -44.57
N ALA A 598 14.51 21.72 -44.83
CA ALA A 598 13.89 22.50 -45.89
C ALA A 598 14.03 24.01 -45.63
N VAL A 599 13.83 24.44 -44.38
CA VAL A 599 14.03 25.85 -43.95
C VAL A 599 15.49 26.28 -44.13
N VAL A 600 16.46 25.46 -43.71
CA VAL A 600 17.89 25.76 -43.89
C VAL A 600 18.25 25.89 -45.37
N SER A 601 17.72 25.01 -46.22
CA SER A 601 17.95 25.05 -47.66
C SER A 601 17.40 26.34 -48.28
N ALA A 602 16.19 26.74 -47.90
CA ALA A 602 15.55 27.98 -48.37
C ALA A 602 16.24 29.25 -47.85
N LYS A 603 16.66 29.29 -46.58
CA LYS A 603 17.41 30.42 -46.01
C LYS A 603 18.79 30.57 -46.66
N SER A 604 19.48 29.46 -46.86
CA SER A 604 20.82 29.44 -47.46
C SER A 604 20.82 29.96 -48.90
N SER A 605 19.79 29.63 -49.69
CA SER A 605 19.67 30.13 -51.07
C SER A 605 19.44 31.65 -51.15
N MET A 606 18.92 32.26 -50.09
CA MET A 606 18.72 33.71 -49.97
C MET A 606 19.89 34.43 -49.26
N GLY A 607 20.94 33.72 -48.84
CA GLY A 607 22.05 34.29 -48.07
C GLY A 607 21.70 34.68 -46.62
N ALA A 608 20.61 34.13 -46.06
CA ALA A 608 20.23 34.37 -44.67
C ALA A 608 20.98 33.46 -43.70
N SER A 609 21.22 33.94 -42.47
CA SER A 609 21.82 33.12 -41.40
C SER A 609 20.91 31.95 -41.02
N CYS A 610 21.50 30.77 -40.83
CA CYS A 610 20.81 29.52 -40.50
C CYS A 610 21.57 28.65 -39.47
N GLU A 611 22.48 29.24 -38.70
CA GLU A 611 23.33 28.50 -37.75
C GLU A 611 22.53 27.88 -36.60
N ALA A 612 21.50 28.57 -36.10
CA ALA A 612 20.64 28.04 -35.03
C ALA A 612 19.89 26.78 -35.47
N GLU A 613 19.32 26.78 -36.67
CA GLU A 613 18.62 25.63 -37.23
C GLU A 613 19.56 24.46 -37.49
N LYS A 614 20.78 24.71 -38.00
CA LYS A 614 21.80 23.67 -38.19
C LYS A 614 22.17 22.99 -36.87
N GLU A 615 22.40 23.76 -35.81
CA GLU A 615 22.71 23.20 -34.49
C GLU A 615 21.54 22.38 -33.93
N LEU A 616 20.31 22.87 -34.08
CA LEU A 616 19.12 22.12 -33.67
C LEU A 616 18.97 20.80 -34.45
N ILE A 617 19.19 20.82 -35.77
CA ILE A 617 19.18 19.61 -36.62
C ILE A 617 20.23 18.62 -36.15
N LYS A 618 21.48 19.05 -35.90
CA LYS A 618 22.56 18.17 -35.41
C LYS A 618 22.16 17.51 -34.08
N LYS A 619 21.66 18.32 -33.14
CA LYS A 619 21.26 17.85 -31.81
C LYS A 619 20.14 16.81 -31.90
N LEU A 620 19.03 17.16 -32.58
CA LEU A 620 17.90 16.25 -32.73
C LEU A 620 18.27 14.99 -33.49
N SER A 621 19.09 15.09 -34.55
CA SER A 621 19.53 13.93 -35.33
C SER A 621 20.35 12.96 -34.47
N ALA A 622 21.31 13.49 -33.70
CA ALA A 622 22.14 12.69 -32.81
C ALA A 622 21.33 12.00 -31.70
N SER A 623 20.42 12.74 -31.02
CA SER A 623 19.55 12.17 -29.98
C SER A 623 18.58 11.13 -30.54
N ASN A 624 18.01 11.36 -31.74
CA ASN A 624 17.06 10.44 -32.37
C ASN A 624 17.75 9.14 -32.83
N GLU A 625 18.96 9.25 -33.38
CA GLU A 625 19.80 8.10 -33.74
C GLU A 625 20.21 7.30 -32.49
N ALA A 626 20.68 7.96 -31.44
CA ALA A 626 21.06 7.31 -30.19
C ALA A 626 19.87 6.57 -29.55
N MET A 627 18.68 7.20 -29.51
CA MET A 627 17.45 6.55 -29.04
C MET A 627 17.12 5.31 -29.89
N TYR A 628 17.24 5.39 -31.21
CA TYR A 628 16.99 4.25 -32.10
C TYR A 628 17.90 3.05 -31.80
N PHE A 629 19.18 3.29 -31.53
CA PHE A 629 20.09 2.21 -31.13
C PHE A 629 19.78 1.65 -29.75
N LYS A 630 19.40 2.50 -28.79
CA LYS A 630 18.97 2.05 -27.45
C LYS A 630 17.73 1.16 -27.51
N ILE A 631 16.80 1.44 -28.43
CA ILE A 631 15.67 0.55 -28.67
C ILE A 631 16.14 -0.85 -29.09
N GLY A 632 17.09 -0.94 -30.04
CA GLY A 632 17.65 -2.21 -30.49
C GLY A 632 18.38 -2.97 -29.37
N GLU A 633 19.05 -2.25 -28.48
CA GLU A 633 19.69 -2.83 -27.29
C GLU A 633 18.66 -3.43 -26.32
N ILE A 634 17.56 -2.71 -26.01
CA ILE A 634 16.48 -3.23 -25.16
C ILE A 634 15.85 -4.47 -25.79
N GLU A 635 15.63 -4.49 -27.11
CA GLU A 635 15.10 -5.67 -27.81
C GLU A 635 15.99 -6.90 -27.66
N GLN A 636 17.31 -6.74 -27.75
CA GLN A 636 18.28 -7.82 -27.54
C GLN A 636 18.27 -8.32 -26.09
N LEU A 637 18.27 -7.41 -25.11
CA LEU A 637 18.22 -7.76 -23.69
C LEU A 637 16.91 -8.48 -23.32
N LEU A 638 15.79 -8.10 -23.94
CA LEU A 638 14.51 -8.80 -23.77
C LEU A 638 14.50 -10.22 -24.37
N VAL A 639 15.32 -10.49 -25.39
CA VAL A 639 15.54 -11.86 -25.90
C VAL A 639 16.43 -12.65 -24.94
N GLU A 640 17.49 -12.03 -24.43
CA GLU A 640 18.41 -12.67 -23.48
C GLU A 640 17.71 -13.08 -22.18
N VAL A 641 16.92 -12.18 -21.59
CA VAL A 641 16.23 -12.45 -20.31
C VAL A 641 15.20 -13.59 -20.43
N LYS A 642 14.60 -13.79 -21.61
CA LYS A 642 13.70 -14.94 -21.87
C LYS A 642 14.41 -16.28 -21.79
N GLY A 643 15.73 -16.31 -21.99
CA GLY A 643 16.55 -17.51 -21.82
C GLY A 643 16.88 -17.84 -20.35
N ILE A 644 16.60 -16.93 -19.42
CA ILE A 644 16.86 -17.13 -17.99
C ILE A 644 15.65 -17.78 -17.34
N THR A 645 15.79 -19.06 -16.95
CA THR A 645 14.70 -19.83 -16.30
C THR A 645 14.57 -19.56 -14.81
N ASP A 646 15.63 -19.07 -14.16
CA ASP A 646 15.64 -18.75 -12.74
C ASP A 646 15.04 -17.35 -12.51
N VAL A 647 13.93 -17.28 -11.78
CA VAL A 647 13.17 -16.04 -11.58
C VAL A 647 13.94 -14.96 -10.82
N GLU A 648 14.83 -15.35 -9.90
CA GLU A 648 15.65 -14.39 -9.15
C GLU A 648 16.73 -13.80 -10.05
N LYS A 649 17.43 -14.64 -10.83
CA LYS A 649 18.41 -14.17 -11.81
C LYS A 649 17.75 -13.31 -12.88
N SER A 650 16.55 -13.65 -13.32
CA SER A 650 15.77 -12.86 -14.27
C SER A 650 15.44 -11.48 -13.69
N ALA A 651 14.93 -11.41 -12.45
CA ALA A 651 14.65 -10.14 -11.77
C ALA A 651 15.91 -9.27 -11.61
N ARG A 652 17.06 -9.87 -11.24
CA ARG A 652 18.34 -9.16 -11.17
C ARG A 652 18.80 -8.67 -12.55
N PHE A 653 18.62 -9.47 -13.60
CA PHE A 653 18.95 -9.07 -14.96
C PHE A 653 18.15 -7.83 -15.41
N PHE A 654 16.85 -7.78 -15.08
CA PHE A 654 16.06 -6.57 -15.30
C PHE A 654 16.65 -5.35 -14.58
N ALA A 655 16.96 -5.50 -13.28
CA ALA A 655 17.49 -4.41 -12.46
C ALA A 655 18.86 -3.91 -12.94
N ASP A 656 19.76 -4.83 -13.29
CA ASP A 656 21.17 -4.53 -13.58
C ASP A 656 21.45 -4.18 -15.04
N LYS A 657 20.60 -4.64 -15.98
CA LYS A 657 20.84 -4.53 -17.44
C LYS A 657 19.75 -3.77 -18.17
N ILE A 658 18.48 -4.13 -17.98
CA ILE A 658 17.38 -3.56 -18.78
C ILE A 658 17.01 -2.15 -18.30
N ILE A 659 16.79 -1.96 -16.99
CA ILE A 659 16.40 -0.66 -16.42
C ILE A 659 17.40 0.47 -16.77
N PRO A 660 18.73 0.28 -16.65
CA PRO A 660 19.68 1.32 -17.04
C PRO A 660 19.52 1.78 -18.49
N VAL A 661 19.36 0.85 -19.44
CA VAL A 661 19.18 1.17 -20.86
C VAL A 661 17.84 1.86 -21.11
N MET A 662 16.78 1.47 -20.40
CA MET A 662 15.50 2.19 -20.43
C MET A 662 15.66 3.65 -19.96
N GLN A 663 16.42 3.89 -18.88
CA GLN A 663 16.68 5.24 -18.39
C GLN A 663 17.47 6.09 -19.38
N GLU A 664 18.47 5.51 -20.05
CA GLU A 664 19.21 6.18 -21.13
C GLU A 664 18.29 6.52 -22.32
N MET A 665 17.46 5.57 -22.75
CA MET A 665 16.48 5.80 -23.82
C MET A 665 15.53 6.95 -23.47
N ARG A 666 15.03 6.98 -22.23
CA ARG A 666 14.20 8.06 -21.73
C ARG A 666 14.91 9.41 -21.80
N ALA A 667 16.18 9.48 -21.39
CA ALA A 667 16.93 10.74 -21.38
C ALA A 667 17.02 11.36 -22.78
N TYR A 668 17.25 10.56 -23.83
CA TYR A 668 17.23 11.04 -25.22
C TYR A 668 15.85 11.54 -25.65
N ALA A 669 14.78 10.82 -25.32
CA ALA A 669 13.42 11.22 -25.64
C ALA A 669 13.01 12.53 -24.93
N ASP A 670 13.33 12.66 -23.64
CA ASP A 670 13.02 13.85 -22.83
C ASP A 670 13.79 15.09 -23.37
N ASP A 671 15.05 14.93 -23.80
CA ASP A 671 15.81 16.00 -24.47
C ASP A 671 15.22 16.36 -25.85
N MET A 672 14.72 15.39 -26.61
CA MET A 672 14.04 15.67 -27.88
C MET A 672 12.69 16.37 -27.68
N GLU A 673 11.94 16.06 -26.62
CA GLU A 673 10.65 16.69 -26.31
C GLU A 673 10.78 18.22 -26.21
N VAL A 674 11.77 18.70 -25.47
CA VAL A 674 11.95 20.15 -25.24
C VAL A 674 12.48 20.90 -26.47
N ASN A 675 13.00 20.18 -27.46
CA ASN A 675 13.60 20.74 -28.68
C ASN A 675 12.71 20.54 -29.92
N THR A 676 11.65 19.74 -29.83
CA THR A 676 10.72 19.46 -30.93
C THR A 676 9.49 20.36 -30.84
N ALA A 677 9.10 20.98 -31.95
CA ALA A 677 7.92 21.85 -31.95
C ALA A 677 6.64 21.06 -31.60
N LYS A 678 5.76 21.64 -30.76
CA LYS A 678 4.53 21.01 -30.24
C LYS A 678 3.64 20.38 -31.32
N LYS A 679 3.60 20.97 -32.52
CA LYS A 679 2.86 20.44 -33.69
C LYS A 679 3.28 19.00 -34.06
N TYR A 680 4.55 18.65 -33.85
CA TYR A 680 5.11 17.36 -34.22
C TYR A 680 5.10 16.35 -33.07
N TRP A 681 5.13 16.81 -31.82
CA TRP A 681 5.22 15.93 -30.67
C TRP A 681 3.95 15.05 -30.54
N PRO A 682 4.07 13.72 -30.41
CA PRO A 682 2.96 12.81 -30.70
C PRO A 682 1.96 12.61 -29.54
N PHE A 683 2.26 13.06 -28.33
CA PHE A 683 1.41 12.87 -27.15
C PHE A 683 1.50 14.03 -26.15
N PRO A 684 0.57 14.17 -25.20
CA PRO A 684 0.59 15.26 -24.20
C PRO A 684 1.88 15.31 -23.38
N THR A 685 2.41 16.52 -23.20
CA THR A 685 3.57 16.82 -22.35
C THR A 685 3.16 16.80 -20.87
N TYR A 686 4.12 16.76 -19.94
CA TYR A 686 3.80 16.87 -18.51
C TYR A 686 3.07 18.18 -18.16
N GLY A 687 3.39 19.28 -18.85
CA GLY A 687 2.69 20.55 -18.67
C GLY A 687 1.21 20.48 -19.10
N ASP A 688 0.91 19.73 -20.16
CA ASP A 688 -0.49 19.50 -20.57
C ASP A 688 -1.23 18.63 -19.54
N ILE A 689 -0.57 17.61 -18.96
CA ILE A 689 -1.19 16.62 -18.07
C ILE A 689 -1.40 17.17 -16.65
N LEU A 690 -0.34 17.65 -16.00
CA LEU A 690 -0.34 18.05 -14.59
C LEU A 690 -1.23 19.27 -14.31
N PHE A 691 -1.53 20.07 -15.34
CA PHE A 691 -2.40 21.23 -15.26
C PHE A 691 -3.72 21.04 -16.02
N SER A 692 -4.07 19.79 -16.39
CA SER A 692 -5.29 19.47 -17.14
C SER A 692 -6.59 19.55 -16.34
N VAL A 693 -6.51 19.52 -15.00
CA VAL A 693 -7.65 19.47 -14.08
C VAL A 693 -7.81 20.75 -13.32
#